data_AF-A0A9D8C8V1-F1
#
_entry.id   AF-A0A9D8C8V1-F1
#
_cell.length_a   1.000
_cell.length_b   1.000
_cell.length_c   1.000
_cell.angle_alpha   90.00
_cell.angle_beta   90.00
_cell.angle_gamma   90.00
#
_symmetry.space_group_name_H-M   'P 1'
#
loop_
_entity.id
_entity.type
_entity.pdbx_description
1 polymer ?
#
loop_
_entity_poly.entity_id
_entity_poly.type
_entity_poly.pdbx_seq_one_letter_code
_entity_poly.pdbx_strand_id
1 'polypeptide(L)'
;SPGNPVTKPDGTVVRTLWGELAYQLGGKKAFARVKADDEKATNPGDVLRELFKEHGPCLVLIDEWVAYARQLPDQSDLPAGGFETQFTFAQALTESAKLASNCLLVISLPASDTQDSPHTQADDAEVGGIRGREALERLRRVVGRVESSWRTASKEEGFEIVRRRLFEPLTGPDAFKQRDVTARAFADLYHAQGAEFPPECNDGDYEKRIQAAYPIHPEIFERLYTDWSTLLKFQRTRGVLRLMAAVIHSLWEKGDSNPLILPSTVPIDDARVQSELTRYLSDNWAPIIEKDVDGPSSLPLKIDGEQPNLGKLHATRRVARTIYLGSAPTAAAAHRGIEDRRVKLGCVMPGESPAVFGDALRRLAAAATYLYQDGPRFWYAIQPTVTKLAEDRAEQFKRDIEKVAEELDARLRADLGEKGDFSRVHPLPRSGADVPDDLDARLVVLPAEHTYTKEAGSAAETAARAILESRGNTPRLYRNTLVFLAADKVRLQDLDEAVRRFLAWKSILAEKERLNLDPHQVRQAETQRQAADGAVAARLPETYQWLLVPGQANPQAAITWQAIRLPGSESLAVRASKKLRNDDSLVLSLGSTILRKHLDEVPLWRGNHVATRQLVEDFARYLYLPRLAGPEVLVRAMREGIGLLTWQTDTFAYAESHDESAGRYRGLRGGQVISLSR
;
A
#
# COMPACT_ATOMS: atom_id res chain seq x y z
N SER A 1 21.78 48.28 19.36
CA SER A 1 23.07 47.61 19.12
C SER A 1 24.04 48.05 20.21
N PRO A 2 24.82 47.15 20.82
CA PRO A 2 25.74 47.52 21.91
C PRO A 2 26.93 48.41 21.46
N GLY A 3 27.19 48.50 20.15
CA GLY A 3 28.31 49.27 19.62
C GLY A 3 28.03 50.76 19.38
N ASN A 4 26.76 51.19 19.34
CA ASN A 4 26.39 52.54 18.91
C ASN A 4 25.43 53.22 19.90
N PRO A 5 25.72 54.46 20.35
CA PRO A 5 24.78 55.25 21.12
C PRO A 5 23.52 55.61 20.32
N VAL A 6 22.40 55.80 21.01
CA VAL A 6 21.13 56.22 20.44
C VAL A 6 20.79 57.62 20.94
N THR A 7 20.62 58.57 20.02
CA THR A 7 20.14 59.92 20.34
C THR A 7 18.61 59.95 20.33
N LYS A 8 18.02 60.37 21.45
CA LYS A 8 16.58 60.49 21.64
C LYS A 8 16.05 61.83 21.09
N PRO A 9 14.72 61.97 20.88
CA PRO A 9 14.13 63.20 20.31
C PRO A 9 14.44 64.48 21.09
N ASP A 10 14.73 64.38 22.39
CA ASP A 10 15.09 65.50 23.27
C ASP A 10 16.60 65.81 23.34
N GLY A 11 17.38 65.18 22.46
CA GLY A 11 18.83 65.31 22.37
C GLY A 11 19.62 64.47 23.38
N THR A 12 18.97 63.64 24.19
CA THR A 12 19.64 62.74 25.14
C THR A 12 20.35 61.61 24.39
N VAL A 13 21.65 61.42 24.64
CA VAL A 13 22.43 60.33 24.05
C VAL A 13 22.53 59.19 25.05
N VAL A 14 21.98 58.03 24.70
CA VAL A 14 21.94 56.82 25.54
C VAL A 14 22.89 55.78 24.98
N ARG A 15 23.73 55.17 25.83
CA ARG A 15 24.77 54.22 25.41
C ARG A 15 24.52 52.79 25.88
N THR A 16 23.82 52.61 26.98
CA THR A 16 23.73 51.34 27.73
C THR A 16 22.27 50.89 27.95
N LEU A 17 22.06 49.62 28.32
CA LEU A 17 20.73 49.11 28.68
C LEU A 17 20.13 49.83 29.89
N TRP A 18 20.93 50.16 30.90
CA TRP A 18 20.44 50.89 32.07
C TRP A 18 20.15 52.36 31.79
N GLY A 19 20.92 53.00 30.91
CA GLY A 19 20.59 54.33 30.40
C GLY A 19 19.26 54.33 29.64
N GLU A 20 19.03 53.32 28.80
CA GLU A 20 17.77 53.14 28.06
C GLU A 20 16.59 52.94 29.01
N LEU A 21 16.76 52.07 30.01
CA LEU A 21 15.75 51.79 31.02
C LEU A 21 15.40 53.06 31.81
N ALA A 22 16.39 53.81 32.29
CA ALA A 22 16.14 55.06 33.02
C ALA A 22 15.45 56.10 32.15
N TYR A 23 15.86 56.23 30.88
CA TYR A 23 15.22 57.13 29.94
C TYR A 23 13.76 56.75 29.67
N GLN A 24 13.44 55.47 29.50
CA GLN A 24 12.06 55.03 29.27
C GLN A 24 11.16 55.23 30.51
N LEU A 25 11.71 55.13 31.73
CA LEU A 25 10.94 55.32 32.96
C LEU A 25 10.58 56.79 33.25
N GLY A 26 11.50 57.73 33.00
CA GLY A 26 11.31 59.13 33.42
C GLY A 26 11.93 60.17 32.50
N GLY A 27 12.21 59.80 31.25
CA GLY A 27 12.82 60.65 30.24
C GLY A 27 14.18 61.20 30.66
N LYS A 28 14.49 62.40 30.19
CA LYS A 28 15.76 63.11 30.46
C LYS A 28 16.10 63.27 31.96
N LYS A 29 15.08 63.42 32.82
CA LYS A 29 15.28 63.61 34.28
C LYS A 29 15.78 62.34 34.96
N ALA A 30 15.19 61.19 34.63
CA ALA A 30 15.64 59.90 35.13
C ALA A 30 17.00 59.51 34.53
N PHE A 31 17.20 59.73 33.23
CA PHE A 31 18.50 59.51 32.59
C PHE A 31 19.62 60.33 33.24
N ALA A 32 19.38 61.58 33.62
CA ALA A 32 20.38 62.42 34.27
C ALA A 32 20.97 61.80 35.55
N ARG A 33 20.21 60.94 36.25
CA ARG A 33 20.70 60.25 37.46
C ARG A 33 21.68 59.12 37.17
N VAL A 34 21.52 58.46 36.03
CA VAL A 34 22.40 57.37 35.58
C VAL A 34 23.38 57.81 34.49
N LYS A 35 23.42 59.10 34.16
CA LYS A 35 24.21 59.63 33.03
C LYS A 35 25.70 59.30 33.18
N ALA A 36 26.25 59.44 34.37
CA ALA A 36 27.66 59.13 34.62
C ALA A 36 27.95 57.63 34.43
N ASP A 37 27.02 56.77 34.83
CA ASP A 37 27.11 55.31 34.68
C ASP A 37 26.92 54.87 33.23
N ASP A 38 26.03 55.51 32.49
CA ASP A 38 25.85 55.32 31.05
C ASP A 38 27.09 55.76 30.26
N GLU A 39 27.68 56.91 30.61
CA GLU A 39 28.86 57.44 29.93
C GLU A 39 30.11 56.59 30.17
N LYS A 40 30.26 56.01 31.37
CA LYS A 40 31.39 55.15 31.77
C LYS A 40 31.15 53.67 31.50
N ALA A 41 29.96 53.31 31.04
CA ALA A 41 29.53 51.94 30.85
C ALA A 41 29.70 51.06 32.11
N THR A 42 29.32 51.60 33.28
CA THR A 42 29.36 50.91 34.58
C THR A 42 27.95 50.71 35.15
N ASN A 43 27.77 49.69 36.00
CA ASN A 43 26.47 49.40 36.62
C ASN A 43 26.02 50.52 37.58
N PRO A 44 24.80 51.08 37.44
CA PRO A 44 24.28 52.17 38.29
C PRO A 44 23.87 51.74 39.71
N GLY A 45 23.86 50.44 40.02
CA GLY A 45 23.61 49.94 41.38
C GLY A 45 22.25 50.36 41.94
N ASP A 46 22.24 50.88 43.18
CA ASP A 46 21.03 51.19 43.94
C ASP A 46 20.19 52.37 43.38
N VAL A 47 20.77 53.15 42.46
CA VAL A 47 20.04 54.22 41.74
C VAL A 47 18.83 53.65 40.98
N LEU A 48 18.91 52.39 40.52
CA LEU A 48 17.79 51.70 39.88
C LEU A 48 16.58 51.56 40.81
N ARG A 49 16.82 51.23 42.09
CA ARG A 49 15.77 51.09 43.09
C ARG A 49 15.07 52.43 43.36
N GLU A 50 15.83 53.52 43.44
CA GLU A 50 15.26 54.86 43.60
C GLU A 50 14.40 55.24 42.40
N LEU A 51 14.88 54.96 41.19
CA LEU A 51 14.12 55.19 39.96
C LEU A 51 12.81 54.40 39.95
N PHE A 52 12.83 53.12 40.33
CA PHE A 52 11.63 52.29 40.41
C PHE A 52 10.63 52.77 41.48
N LYS A 53 11.11 53.28 42.61
CA LYS A 53 10.25 53.83 43.66
C LYS A 53 9.58 55.13 43.24
N GLU A 54 10.33 56.00 42.55
CA GLU A 54 9.82 57.32 42.14
C GLU A 54 8.91 57.25 40.91
N HIS A 55 9.19 56.35 39.97
CA HIS A 55 8.46 56.21 38.71
C HIS A 55 7.57 54.95 38.69
N GLY A 56 7.34 54.33 39.86
CA GLY A 56 6.47 53.17 40.01
C GLY A 56 4.97 53.55 40.05
N PRO A 57 4.05 52.62 39.75
CA PRO A 57 4.28 51.21 39.41
C PRO A 57 4.90 51.04 38.02
N CYS A 58 5.87 50.14 37.89
CA CYS A 58 6.57 49.91 36.62
C CYS A 58 6.70 48.43 36.24
N LEU A 59 6.63 48.17 34.94
CA LEU A 59 6.84 46.86 34.31
C LEU A 59 8.07 46.96 33.42
N VAL A 60 9.13 46.24 33.75
CA VAL A 60 10.35 46.17 32.96
C VAL A 60 10.33 44.87 32.16
N LEU A 61 10.31 44.98 30.83
CA LEU A 61 10.36 43.86 29.90
C LEU A 61 11.72 43.87 29.20
N ILE A 62 12.49 42.80 29.36
CA ILE A 62 13.75 42.62 28.65
C ILE A 62 13.65 41.38 27.79
N ASP A 63 13.69 41.59 26.47
CA ASP A 63 13.68 40.53 25.48
C ASP A 63 15.09 40.35 24.90
N GLU A 64 15.45 39.11 24.55
CA GLU A 64 16.70 38.79 23.82
C GLU A 64 17.99 39.24 24.53
N TRP A 65 18.03 39.22 25.87
CA TRP A 65 19.21 39.66 26.64
C TRP A 65 20.46 38.84 26.30
N VAL A 66 20.33 37.52 26.11
CA VAL A 66 21.45 36.65 25.70
C VAL A 66 22.03 37.09 24.34
N ALA A 67 21.16 37.43 23.38
CA ALA A 67 21.59 37.89 22.06
C ALA A 67 22.27 39.27 22.11
N TYR A 68 21.88 40.14 23.05
CA TYR A 68 22.58 41.38 23.34
C TYR A 68 23.95 41.12 23.99
N ALA A 69 23.99 40.29 25.04
CA ALA A 69 25.19 40.02 25.81
C ALA A 69 26.29 39.35 24.97
N ARG A 70 25.96 38.39 24.10
CA ARG A 70 26.95 37.68 23.27
C ARG A 70 27.70 38.58 22.27
N GLN A 71 27.17 39.76 21.97
CA GLN A 71 27.80 40.74 21.07
C GLN A 71 28.89 41.56 21.77
N LEU A 72 28.98 41.50 23.10
CA LEU A 72 29.95 42.29 23.88
C LEU A 72 31.28 41.53 24.02
N PRO A 73 32.42 42.21 23.89
CA PRO A 73 33.73 41.64 24.15
C PRO A 73 34.07 41.62 25.65
N ASP A 74 35.04 40.79 26.04
CA ASP A 74 35.46 40.62 27.45
C ASP A 74 36.17 41.85 28.01
N GLN A 75 36.89 42.58 27.16
CA GLN A 75 37.44 43.92 27.41
C GLN A 75 36.95 44.84 26.29
N SER A 76 36.40 46.01 26.63
CA SER A 76 35.74 46.86 25.63
C SER A 76 36.05 48.35 25.80
N ASP A 77 36.27 49.01 24.67
CA ASP A 77 36.04 50.45 24.46
C ASP A 77 34.61 50.72 23.92
N LEU A 78 33.70 49.74 23.99
CA LEU A 78 32.35 49.89 23.48
C LEU A 78 31.49 50.75 24.43
N PRO A 79 30.58 51.58 23.90
CA PRO A 79 29.70 52.42 24.71
C PRO A 79 28.80 51.64 25.70
N ALA A 80 28.50 50.38 25.40
CA ALA A 80 27.65 49.52 26.23
C ALA A 80 28.39 48.74 27.35
N GLY A 81 29.72 48.86 27.43
CA GLY A 81 30.55 48.18 28.41
C GLY A 81 30.96 46.76 27.99
N GLY A 82 31.54 46.02 28.94
CA GLY A 82 32.04 44.67 28.70
C GLY A 82 31.01 43.57 29.01
N PHE A 83 31.36 42.34 28.63
CA PHE A 83 30.57 41.14 28.90
C PHE A 83 30.25 40.96 30.41
N GLU A 84 31.24 41.16 31.29
CA GLU A 84 31.08 41.02 32.75
C GLU A 84 30.14 42.06 33.37
N THR A 85 30.15 43.29 32.83
CA THR A 85 29.32 44.39 33.35
C THR A 85 27.84 44.05 33.23
N GLN A 86 27.44 43.30 32.20
CA GLN A 86 26.04 42.92 31.99
C GLN A 86 25.50 41.99 33.08
N PHE A 87 26.30 41.04 33.57
CA PHE A 87 25.85 40.14 34.65
C PHE A 87 25.78 40.87 35.99
N THR A 88 26.71 41.80 36.21
CA THR A 88 26.66 42.69 37.38
C THR A 88 25.40 43.57 37.35
N PHE A 89 25.07 44.12 36.17
CA PHE A 89 23.83 44.87 35.96
C PHE A 89 22.58 44.00 36.15
N ALA A 90 22.56 42.77 35.62
CA ALA A 90 21.45 41.84 35.85
C ALA A 90 21.20 41.57 37.34
N GLN A 91 22.27 41.45 38.13
CA GLN A 91 22.16 41.27 39.58
C GLN A 91 21.60 42.53 40.25
N ALA A 92 22.12 43.71 39.91
CA ALA A 92 21.61 44.96 40.48
C ALA A 92 20.15 45.21 40.08
N LEU A 93 19.77 44.89 38.84
CA LEU A 93 18.42 45.07 38.33
C LEU A 93 17.42 44.17 39.05
N THR A 94 17.74 42.87 39.19
CA THR A 94 16.88 41.90 39.88
C THR A 94 16.70 42.21 41.36
N GLU A 95 17.77 42.56 42.07
CA GLU A 95 17.71 42.98 43.48
C GLU A 95 16.98 44.32 43.66
N SER A 96 17.21 45.30 42.77
CA SER A 96 16.51 46.59 42.83
C SER A 96 15.02 46.44 42.58
N ALA A 97 14.61 45.59 41.62
CA ALA A 97 13.22 45.28 41.35
C ALA A 97 12.56 44.59 42.55
N LYS A 98 13.23 43.60 43.17
CA LYS A 98 12.77 42.91 44.37
C LYS A 98 12.53 43.86 45.56
N LEU A 99 13.41 44.85 45.73
CA LEU A 99 13.34 45.84 46.81
C LEU A 99 12.38 47.00 46.52
N ALA A 100 11.89 47.12 45.29
CA ALA A 100 10.88 48.09 44.90
C ALA A 100 9.49 47.43 44.98
N SER A 101 8.66 47.87 45.92
CA SER A 101 7.35 47.24 46.21
C SER A 101 6.36 47.19 45.05
N ASN A 102 6.54 48.04 44.02
CA ASN A 102 5.66 48.15 42.85
C ASN A 102 6.42 48.00 41.51
N CYS A 103 7.40 47.11 41.43
CA CYS A 103 8.16 46.84 40.20
C CYS A 103 8.04 45.36 39.80
N LEU A 104 7.68 45.08 38.55
CA LEU A 104 7.72 43.75 37.97
C LEU A 104 8.77 43.69 36.87
N LEU A 105 9.71 42.74 36.98
CA LEU A 105 10.75 42.48 35.99
C LEU A 105 10.46 41.16 35.27
N VAL A 106 10.29 41.22 33.96
CA VAL A 106 10.09 40.05 33.10
C VAL A 106 11.23 39.98 32.10
N ILE A 107 11.96 38.87 32.15
CA ILE A 107 13.11 38.62 31.27
C ILE A 107 12.79 37.38 30.43
N SER A 108 12.92 37.48 29.10
CA SER A 108 12.95 36.29 28.25
C SER A 108 14.38 35.74 28.19
N LEU A 109 14.52 34.43 28.43
CA LEU A 109 15.76 33.71 28.22
C LEU A 109 15.49 32.54 27.27
N PRO A 110 16.39 32.23 26.33
CA PRO A 110 16.30 31.05 25.49
C PRO A 110 16.08 29.78 26.33
N ALA A 111 15.24 28.88 25.83
CA ALA A 111 15.00 27.60 26.45
C ALA A 111 16.24 26.72 26.23
N SER A 112 17.07 26.52 27.26
CA SER A 112 18.05 25.44 27.22
C SER A 112 17.33 24.13 27.54
N ASP A 113 17.13 23.29 26.54
CA ASP A 113 16.85 21.87 26.75
C ASP A 113 18.03 21.28 27.52
N THR A 114 17.87 21.20 28.84
CA THR A 114 18.86 20.61 29.73
C THR A 114 18.30 19.29 30.23
N GLN A 115 18.90 18.21 29.73
CA GLN A 115 19.16 16.92 30.41
C GLN A 115 18.05 15.88 30.65
N ASP A 116 16.82 16.02 30.16
CA ASP A 116 15.83 14.93 30.33
C ASP A 116 15.79 13.89 29.20
N SER A 117 16.69 13.97 28.20
CA SER A 117 16.78 12.95 27.14
C SER A 117 18.20 12.81 26.55
N PRO A 118 18.78 11.59 26.51
CA PRO A 118 20.11 11.34 25.95
C PRO A 118 20.23 11.55 24.43
N HIS A 119 19.13 11.88 23.75
CA HIS A 119 19.06 12.05 22.30
C HIS A 119 18.87 13.49 21.83
N THR A 120 18.74 14.46 22.74
CA THR A 120 18.54 15.87 22.38
C THR A 120 19.89 16.58 22.42
N GLN A 121 20.54 16.75 21.25
CA GLN A 121 21.70 17.65 21.14
C GLN A 121 21.22 19.07 21.45
N ALA A 122 21.89 19.73 22.41
CA ALA A 122 21.60 21.10 22.80
C ALA A 122 21.63 22.04 21.58
N ASP A 123 20.61 22.87 21.44
CA ASP A 123 20.39 23.73 20.29
C ASP A 123 21.43 24.88 20.23
N ASP A 124 22.49 24.67 19.45
CA ASP A 124 23.55 25.68 19.24
C ASP A 124 23.11 26.86 18.37
N ALA A 125 22.00 26.72 17.64
CA ALA A 125 21.55 27.70 16.67
C ALA A 125 20.86 28.90 17.34
N GLU A 126 20.06 28.67 18.38
CA GLU A 126 19.30 29.74 19.05
C GLU A 126 20.20 30.58 19.97
N VAL A 127 21.14 29.91 20.65
CA VAL A 127 22.04 30.55 21.63
C VAL A 127 23.20 31.28 20.94
N GLY A 128 23.61 30.86 19.73
CA GLY A 128 24.65 31.53 18.93
C GLY A 128 26.08 31.16 19.32
N GLY A 129 26.33 29.87 19.53
CA GLY A 129 27.65 29.32 19.83
C GLY A 129 28.09 29.49 21.30
N ILE A 130 29.38 29.23 21.54
CA ILE A 130 29.98 29.08 22.89
C ILE A 130 29.70 30.31 23.79
N ARG A 131 29.91 31.53 23.26
CA ARG A 131 29.68 32.77 24.01
C ARG A 131 28.21 32.98 24.40
N GLY A 132 27.29 32.56 23.56
CA GLY A 132 25.87 32.59 23.90
C GLY A 132 25.54 31.66 25.05
N ARG A 133 26.14 30.45 25.07
CA ARG A 133 25.90 29.46 26.14
C ARG A 133 26.40 29.98 27.47
N GLU A 134 27.60 30.57 27.45
CA GLU A 134 28.18 31.21 28.63
C GLU A 134 27.32 32.38 29.14
N ALA A 135 26.79 33.22 28.23
CA ALA A 135 25.88 34.30 28.59
C ALA A 135 24.57 33.79 29.21
N LEU A 136 23.98 32.75 28.62
CA LEU A 136 22.75 32.13 29.11
C LEU A 136 22.95 31.52 30.51
N GLU A 137 24.03 30.76 30.71
CA GLU A 137 24.31 30.10 32.00
C GLU A 137 24.51 31.13 33.12
N ARG A 138 25.27 32.20 32.85
CA ARG A 138 25.52 33.26 33.82
C ARG A 138 24.25 34.07 34.13
N LEU A 139 23.47 34.45 33.11
CA LEU A 139 22.18 35.14 33.34
C LEU A 139 21.22 34.27 34.15
N ARG A 140 21.11 32.97 33.84
CA ARG A 140 20.30 32.04 34.64
C ARG A 140 20.74 31.96 36.10
N ARG A 141 22.05 31.90 36.37
CA ARG A 141 22.56 31.87 37.76
C ARG A 141 22.24 33.15 38.54
N VAL A 142 22.24 34.29 37.86
CA VAL A 142 21.94 35.60 38.49
C VAL A 142 20.43 35.74 38.72
N VAL A 143 19.62 35.51 37.69
CA VAL A 143 18.15 35.67 37.73
C VAL A 143 17.50 34.58 38.59
N GLY A 144 18.01 33.34 38.52
CA GLY A 144 17.53 32.17 39.27
C GLY A 144 17.53 32.31 40.80
N ARG A 145 18.27 33.27 41.36
CA ARG A 145 18.28 33.54 42.81
C ARG A 145 17.02 34.25 43.30
N VAL A 146 16.31 34.95 42.41
CA VAL A 146 15.20 35.86 42.74
C VAL A 146 13.94 35.54 41.94
N GLU A 147 14.05 34.77 40.85
CA GLU A 147 12.94 34.56 39.93
C GLU A 147 11.81 33.68 40.48
N SER A 148 10.61 33.95 39.99
CA SER A 148 9.54 32.98 39.89
C SER A 148 9.46 32.54 38.42
N SER A 149 9.89 31.31 38.13
CA SER A 149 9.89 30.82 36.75
C SER A 149 8.46 30.69 36.23
N TRP A 150 8.13 31.42 35.15
CA TRP A 150 6.89 31.25 34.42
C TRP A 150 7.14 30.31 33.25
N ARG A 151 6.56 29.11 33.28
CA ARG A 151 6.71 28.15 32.18
C ARG A 151 6.01 28.68 30.92
N THR A 152 6.57 28.35 29.76
CA THR A 152 5.93 28.57 28.47
C THR A 152 4.52 27.98 28.46
N ALA A 153 3.61 28.62 27.72
CA ALA A 153 2.19 28.34 27.73
C ALA A 153 1.88 26.84 27.65
N SER A 154 0.97 26.35 28.49
CA SER A 154 0.53 24.95 28.46
C SER A 154 -0.18 24.63 27.13
N LYS A 155 -0.37 23.33 26.81
CA LYS A 155 -1.14 22.92 25.62
C LYS A 155 -2.54 23.56 25.60
N GLU A 156 -3.16 23.70 26.78
CA GLU A 156 -4.49 24.27 26.96
C GLU A 156 -4.49 25.81 26.77
N GLU A 157 -3.45 26.49 27.26
CA GLU A 157 -3.26 27.93 27.01
C GLU A 157 -2.96 28.23 25.53
N GLY A 158 -2.37 27.27 24.80
CA GLY A 158 -2.19 27.35 23.36
C GLY A 158 -3.49 27.60 22.60
N PHE A 159 -4.59 26.97 23.03
CA PHE A 159 -5.92 27.15 22.41
C PHE A 159 -6.38 28.60 22.54
N GLU A 160 -6.27 29.17 23.75
CA GLU A 160 -6.65 30.55 24.05
C GLU A 160 -5.81 31.57 23.29
N ILE A 161 -4.50 31.32 23.12
CA ILE A 161 -3.61 32.21 22.36
C ILE A 161 -4.04 32.29 20.90
N VAL A 162 -4.30 31.15 20.26
CA VAL A 162 -4.70 31.11 18.85
C VAL A 162 -6.09 31.73 18.68
N ARG A 163 -7.03 31.39 19.57
CA ARG A 163 -8.39 31.94 19.57
C ARG A 163 -8.39 33.47 19.69
N ARG A 164 -7.71 34.03 20.70
CA ARG A 164 -7.68 35.49 20.94
C ARG A 164 -6.96 36.28 19.85
N ARG A 165 -6.01 35.65 19.13
CA ARG A 165 -5.27 36.32 18.06
C ARG A 165 -5.97 36.26 16.70
N LEU A 166 -6.69 35.17 16.41
CA LEU A 166 -7.25 34.91 15.08
C LEU A 166 -8.77 35.10 15.01
N PHE A 167 -9.47 35.13 16.14
CA PHE A 167 -10.92 35.33 16.19
C PHE A 167 -11.30 36.51 17.08
N GLU A 168 -12.41 37.15 16.74
CA GLU A 168 -13.04 38.14 17.61
C GLU A 168 -13.60 37.48 18.88
N PRO A 169 -13.62 38.19 20.02
CA PRO A 169 -14.27 37.68 21.23
C PRO A 169 -15.76 37.38 20.97
N LEU A 170 -16.26 36.30 21.55
CA LEU A 170 -17.70 36.01 21.53
C LEU A 170 -18.45 37.11 22.28
N THR A 171 -19.36 37.80 21.58
CA THR A 171 -20.17 38.89 22.14
C THR A 171 -21.63 38.47 22.31
N GLY A 172 -22.23 38.87 23.42
CA GLY A 172 -23.63 38.58 23.74
C GLY A 172 -23.91 37.13 24.16
N PRO A 173 -25.04 36.87 24.82
CA PRO A 173 -25.37 35.54 25.35
C PRO A 173 -25.63 34.48 24.26
N ASP A 174 -26.03 34.88 23.06
CA ASP A 174 -26.41 33.92 22.01
C ASP A 174 -25.20 33.23 21.36
N ALA A 175 -24.07 33.92 21.22
CA ALA A 175 -22.83 33.32 20.72
C ALA A 175 -22.30 32.23 21.68
N PHE A 176 -22.42 32.46 22.99
CA PHE A 176 -22.08 31.45 24.00
C PHE A 176 -23.03 30.24 23.94
N LYS A 177 -24.34 30.46 23.75
CA LYS A 177 -25.29 29.36 23.55
C LYS A 177 -24.95 28.52 22.31
N GLN A 178 -24.61 29.15 21.18
CA GLN A 178 -24.24 28.42 19.96
C GLN A 178 -22.98 27.56 20.16
N ARG A 179 -21.97 28.10 20.83
CA ARG A 179 -20.78 27.34 21.25
C ARG A 179 -21.17 26.13 22.08
N ASP A 180 -21.98 26.33 23.11
CA ASP A 180 -22.34 25.27 24.06
C ASP A 180 -23.19 24.18 23.40
N VAL A 181 -24.14 24.56 22.53
CA VAL A 181 -24.94 23.61 21.73
C VAL A 181 -24.05 22.82 20.77
N THR A 182 -23.09 23.48 20.12
CA THR A 182 -22.14 22.80 19.22
C THR A 182 -21.29 21.80 19.99
N ALA A 183 -20.66 22.24 21.09
CA ALA A 183 -19.84 21.38 21.93
C ALA A 183 -20.65 20.17 22.45
N ARG A 184 -21.89 20.41 22.87
CA ARG A 184 -22.78 19.36 23.35
C ARG A 184 -23.15 18.35 22.27
N ALA A 185 -23.45 18.81 21.06
CA ALA A 185 -23.77 17.91 19.94
C ALA A 185 -22.60 16.97 19.58
N PHE A 186 -21.36 17.46 19.65
CA PHE A 186 -20.17 16.62 19.48
C PHE A 186 -19.98 15.66 20.66
N ALA A 187 -20.16 16.10 21.91
CA ALA A 187 -20.09 15.23 23.08
C ALA A 187 -21.14 14.11 23.04
N ASP A 188 -22.39 14.44 22.66
CA ASP A 188 -23.47 13.48 22.51
C ASP A 188 -23.16 12.46 21.40
N LEU A 189 -22.55 12.88 20.28
CA LEU A 189 -22.06 11.98 19.22
C LEU A 189 -21.02 10.99 19.77
N TYR A 190 -20.00 11.49 20.48
CA TYR A 190 -18.92 10.66 21.01
C TYR A 190 -19.43 9.68 22.07
N HIS A 191 -20.37 10.11 22.93
CA HIS A 191 -20.99 9.24 23.93
C HIS A 191 -21.89 8.17 23.29
N ALA A 192 -22.74 8.56 22.33
CA ALA A 192 -23.65 7.64 21.65
C ALA A 192 -22.92 6.56 20.84
N GLN A 193 -21.73 6.87 20.31
CA GLN A 193 -20.95 5.98 19.45
C GLN A 193 -19.54 5.71 20.03
N GLY A 194 -19.42 5.57 21.35
CA GLY A 194 -18.12 5.46 22.03
C GLY A 194 -17.18 4.35 21.58
N ALA A 195 -17.67 3.30 20.91
CA ALA A 195 -16.83 2.24 20.33
C ALA A 195 -16.01 2.70 19.10
N GLU A 196 -16.47 3.75 18.41
CA GLU A 196 -15.91 4.28 17.16
C GLU A 196 -14.87 5.39 17.40
N PHE A 197 -14.78 5.93 18.61
CA PHE A 197 -13.93 7.07 18.98
C PHE A 197 -12.93 6.71 20.09
N PRO A 198 -11.87 7.51 20.30
CA PRO A 198 -10.96 7.32 21.42
C PRO A 198 -11.67 7.41 22.78
N PRO A 199 -11.26 6.61 23.78
CA PRO A 199 -11.96 6.53 25.07
C PRO A 199 -12.00 7.87 25.82
N GLU A 200 -10.99 8.73 25.65
CA GLU A 200 -10.94 10.06 26.26
C GLU A 200 -12.04 11.02 25.78
N CYS A 201 -12.65 10.76 24.62
CA CYS A 201 -13.72 11.60 24.07
C CYS A 201 -15.08 11.36 24.74
N ASN A 202 -15.22 10.28 25.51
CA ASN A 202 -16.46 9.95 26.24
C ASN A 202 -16.56 10.68 27.59
N ASP A 203 -15.51 11.38 28.01
CA ASP A 203 -15.49 12.15 29.26
C ASP A 203 -16.12 13.54 29.06
N GLY A 204 -16.84 14.03 30.06
CA GLY A 204 -17.35 15.41 30.09
C GLY A 204 -16.23 16.45 30.07
N ASP A 205 -15.01 16.09 30.44
CA ASP A 205 -13.84 16.98 30.27
C ASP A 205 -13.49 17.23 28.80
N TYR A 206 -13.81 16.32 27.88
CA TYR A 206 -13.62 16.55 26.45
C TYR A 206 -14.61 17.60 25.91
N GLU A 207 -15.86 17.62 26.41
CA GLU A 207 -16.84 18.67 26.09
C GLU A 207 -16.29 20.06 26.48
N LYS A 208 -15.71 20.19 27.67
CA LYS A 208 -15.08 21.44 28.13
C LYS A 208 -13.91 21.86 27.25
N ARG A 209 -13.11 20.90 26.76
CA ARG A 209 -12.02 21.18 25.81
C ARG A 209 -12.56 21.74 24.50
N ILE A 210 -13.66 21.20 23.98
CA ILE A 210 -14.31 21.73 22.76
C ILE A 210 -14.81 23.16 23.01
N GLN A 211 -15.44 23.43 24.16
CA GLN A 211 -15.89 24.78 24.52
C GLN A 211 -14.72 25.78 24.60
N ALA A 212 -13.58 25.38 25.18
CA ALA A 212 -12.39 26.23 25.28
C ALA A 212 -11.72 26.49 23.93
N ALA A 213 -11.70 25.49 23.04
CA ALA A 213 -11.05 25.57 21.74
C ALA A 213 -11.93 26.18 20.63
N TYR A 214 -13.23 26.38 20.87
CA TYR A 214 -14.19 26.87 19.88
C TYR A 214 -13.70 28.16 19.17
N PRO A 215 -13.76 28.23 17.83
CA PRO A 215 -14.42 27.30 16.89
C PRO A 215 -13.51 26.20 16.30
N ILE A 216 -12.40 25.86 16.95
CA ILE A 216 -11.43 24.85 16.48
C ILE A 216 -11.64 23.55 17.27
N HIS A 217 -11.64 22.41 16.59
CA HIS A 217 -11.72 21.12 17.26
C HIS A 217 -10.40 20.80 18.00
N PRO A 218 -10.43 20.33 19.27
CA PRO A 218 -9.22 20.07 20.07
C PRO A 218 -8.19 19.14 19.40
N GLU A 219 -8.66 18.21 18.56
CA GLU A 219 -7.80 17.26 17.83
C GLU A 219 -6.77 17.95 16.92
N ILE A 220 -7.08 19.11 16.32
CA ILE A 220 -6.10 19.85 15.50
C ILE A 220 -4.88 20.23 16.35
N PHE A 221 -5.13 20.78 17.53
CA PHE A 221 -4.05 21.20 18.40
C PHE A 221 -3.31 20.03 19.02
N GLU A 222 -4.00 18.92 19.29
CA GLU A 222 -3.34 17.69 19.73
C GLU A 222 -2.32 17.22 18.67
N ARG A 223 -2.70 17.18 17.38
CA ARG A 223 -1.76 16.87 16.29
C ARG A 223 -0.61 17.89 16.24
N LEU A 224 -0.91 19.19 16.27
CA LEU A 224 0.10 20.23 16.08
C LEU A 224 1.09 20.37 17.27
N TYR A 225 0.62 20.26 18.50
CA TYR A 225 1.47 20.41 19.68
C TYR A 225 2.11 19.10 20.14
N THR A 226 1.54 17.94 19.80
CA THR A 226 2.15 16.63 20.14
C THR A 226 3.01 16.11 18.99
N ASP A 227 2.47 16.03 17.77
CA ASP A 227 3.16 15.38 16.66
C ASP A 227 4.07 16.35 15.91
N TRP A 228 3.54 17.49 15.47
CA TRP A 228 4.32 18.46 14.68
C TRP A 228 5.41 19.17 15.48
N SER A 229 5.24 19.27 16.80
CA SER A 229 6.25 19.83 17.71
C SER A 229 7.52 18.99 17.83
N THR A 230 7.50 17.73 17.36
CA THR A 230 8.67 16.85 17.27
C THR A 230 9.61 17.24 16.11
N LEU A 231 9.13 18.02 15.14
CA LEU A 231 9.93 18.49 14.02
C LEU A 231 10.86 19.62 14.47
N LEU A 232 12.18 19.41 14.28
CA LEU A 232 13.23 20.37 14.68
C LEU A 232 13.01 21.81 14.18
N LYS A 233 12.41 21.98 13.00
CA LYS A 233 12.17 23.30 12.39
C LYS A 233 10.84 23.94 12.82
N PHE A 234 9.99 23.23 13.56
CA PHE A 234 8.63 23.67 13.86
C PHE A 234 8.60 24.59 15.09
N GLN A 235 8.37 25.88 14.86
CA GLN A 235 8.19 26.85 15.92
C GLN A 235 6.81 26.67 16.57
N ARG A 236 6.73 26.00 17.73
CA ARG A 236 5.47 25.56 18.36
C ARG A 236 4.34 26.60 18.34
N THR A 237 4.58 27.84 18.73
CA THR A 237 3.51 28.86 18.80
C THR A 237 3.37 29.64 17.50
N ARG A 238 4.49 30.04 16.88
CA ARG A 238 4.49 30.88 15.67
C ARG A 238 4.10 30.11 14.41
N GLY A 239 4.55 28.86 14.28
CA GLY A 239 4.18 27.95 13.19
C GLY A 239 2.69 27.62 13.21
N VAL A 240 2.15 27.28 14.39
CA VAL A 240 0.70 27.04 14.55
C VAL A 240 -0.11 28.29 14.18
N LEU A 241 0.25 29.47 14.69
CA LEU A 241 -0.46 30.71 14.35
C LEU A 241 -0.45 31.01 12.85
N ARG A 242 0.69 30.82 12.17
CA ARG A 242 0.80 31.03 10.72
C ARG A 242 -0.06 30.05 9.93
N LEU A 243 0.03 28.76 10.27
CA LEU A 243 -0.77 27.73 9.62
C LEU A 243 -2.26 27.99 9.82
N MET A 244 -2.69 28.22 11.06
CA MET A 244 -4.10 28.48 11.38
C MET A 244 -4.62 29.75 10.73
N ALA A 245 -3.81 30.81 10.64
CA ALA A 245 -4.19 32.03 9.93
C ALA A 245 -4.44 31.75 8.43
N ALA A 246 -3.57 30.97 7.78
CA ALA A 246 -3.76 30.57 6.38
C ALA A 246 -5.01 29.68 6.18
N VAL A 247 -5.23 28.73 7.09
CA VAL A 247 -6.41 27.84 7.08
C VAL A 247 -7.69 28.63 7.25
N ILE A 248 -7.79 29.48 8.27
CA ILE A 248 -8.99 30.29 8.56
C ILE A 248 -9.28 31.23 7.39
N HIS A 249 -8.25 31.88 6.85
CA HIS A 249 -8.41 32.76 5.70
C HIS A 249 -8.96 32.02 4.46
N SER A 250 -8.42 30.83 4.15
CA SER A 250 -8.89 30.00 3.04
C SER A 250 -10.34 29.49 3.26
N LEU A 251 -10.66 29.06 4.47
CA LEU A 251 -12.02 28.61 4.82
C LEU A 251 -13.03 29.77 4.73
N TRP A 252 -12.66 30.96 5.21
CA TRP A 252 -13.48 32.16 5.12
C TRP A 252 -13.74 32.57 3.67
N GLU A 253 -12.70 32.58 2.84
CA GLU A 253 -12.81 32.91 1.40
C GLU A 253 -13.70 31.92 0.64
N LYS A 254 -13.64 30.63 1.01
CA LYS A 254 -14.48 29.57 0.44
C LYS A 254 -15.90 29.51 1.01
N GLY A 255 -16.22 30.33 2.02
CA GLY A 255 -17.54 30.35 2.67
C GLY A 255 -17.86 29.08 3.44
N ASP A 256 -16.87 28.49 4.11
CA ASP A 256 -17.06 27.28 4.92
C ASP A 256 -18.07 27.51 6.05
N SER A 257 -19.01 26.58 6.20
CA SER A 257 -20.10 26.64 7.18
C SER A 257 -20.09 25.48 8.16
N ASN A 258 -18.97 24.76 8.26
CA ASN A 258 -18.85 23.67 9.23
C ASN A 258 -18.88 24.22 10.66
N PRO A 259 -19.46 23.47 11.62
CA PRO A 259 -19.63 23.94 13.00
C PRO A 259 -18.31 24.10 13.74
N LEU A 260 -17.28 23.34 13.37
CA LEU A 260 -15.93 23.42 13.91
C LEU A 260 -14.90 23.25 12.78
N ILE A 261 -13.71 23.82 12.98
CA ILE A 261 -12.54 23.50 12.16
C ILE A 261 -11.96 22.17 12.66
N LEU A 262 -12.10 21.10 11.87
CA LEU A 262 -11.59 19.76 12.16
C LEU A 262 -10.31 19.47 11.36
N PRO A 263 -9.50 18.48 11.76
CA PRO A 263 -8.39 17.99 10.94
C PRO A 263 -8.78 17.75 9.47
N SER A 264 -9.98 17.23 9.22
CA SER A 264 -10.49 16.97 7.88
C SER A 264 -10.90 18.22 7.08
N THR A 265 -11.17 19.36 7.74
CA THR A 265 -11.62 20.58 7.06
C THR A 265 -10.46 21.46 6.63
N VAL A 266 -9.24 21.21 7.12
CA VAL A 266 -8.02 21.91 6.68
C VAL A 266 -7.92 21.86 5.14
N PRO A 267 -7.93 23.02 4.43
CA PRO A 267 -7.94 23.05 2.98
C PRO A 267 -6.52 22.86 2.42
N ILE A 268 -6.05 21.61 2.41
CA ILE A 268 -4.71 21.22 1.94
C ILE A 268 -4.55 21.49 0.42
N ASP A 269 -5.66 21.57 -0.31
CA ASP A 269 -5.75 22.01 -1.71
C ASP A 269 -5.35 23.49 -1.94
N ASP A 270 -5.38 24.34 -0.90
CA ASP A 270 -4.95 25.74 -1.00
C ASP A 270 -3.42 25.84 -0.89
N ALA A 271 -2.80 26.46 -1.89
CA ALA A 271 -1.34 26.61 -1.97
C ALA A 271 -0.73 27.31 -0.74
N ARG A 272 -1.45 28.23 -0.07
CA ARG A 272 -0.98 28.93 1.14
C ARG A 272 -0.86 27.95 2.30
N VAL A 273 -1.87 27.10 2.48
CA VAL A 273 -1.90 26.07 3.53
C VAL A 273 -0.86 24.99 3.23
N GLN A 274 -0.79 24.53 1.98
CA GLN A 274 0.21 23.55 1.55
C GLN A 274 1.65 24.02 1.81
N SER A 275 1.94 25.29 1.50
CA SER A 275 3.25 25.89 1.74
C SER A 275 3.63 25.89 3.23
N GLU A 276 2.70 26.27 4.12
CA GLU A 276 2.95 26.25 5.57
C GLU A 276 3.13 24.81 6.11
N LEU A 277 2.36 23.83 5.62
CA LEU A 277 2.49 22.42 6.04
C LEU A 277 3.81 21.79 5.55
N THR A 278 4.17 22.02 4.29
CA THR A 278 5.34 21.37 3.67
C THR A 278 6.67 22.00 4.07
N ARG A 279 6.70 23.28 4.44
CA ARG A 279 7.92 24.02 4.84
C ARG A 279 8.71 23.36 5.98
N TYR A 280 8.03 22.63 6.87
CA TYR A 280 8.64 22.00 8.04
C TYR A 280 9.07 20.55 7.80
N LEU A 281 8.65 19.94 6.68
CA LEU A 281 8.93 18.54 6.35
C LEU A 281 10.22 18.44 5.52
N SER A 282 10.99 17.35 5.69
CA SER A 282 12.35 17.20 5.15
C SER A 282 12.44 16.87 3.65
N ASP A 283 11.34 16.49 3.01
CA ASP A 283 11.32 15.89 1.67
C ASP A 283 10.13 16.39 0.84
N ASN A 284 10.10 16.08 -0.47
CA ASN A 284 9.07 16.57 -1.39
C ASN A 284 7.70 15.89 -1.17
N TRP A 285 6.88 16.43 -0.26
CA TRP A 285 5.51 15.95 0.03
C TRP A 285 4.45 16.38 -0.99
N ALA A 286 4.78 17.29 -1.93
CA ALA A 286 3.82 17.79 -2.90
C ALA A 286 3.19 16.69 -3.79
N PRO A 287 3.93 15.69 -4.32
CA PRO A 287 3.36 14.61 -5.13
C PRO A 287 2.38 13.73 -4.35
N ILE A 288 2.65 13.53 -3.04
CA ILE A 288 1.79 12.74 -2.15
C ILE A 288 0.48 13.47 -1.95
N ILE A 289 0.55 14.78 -1.69
CA ILE A 289 -0.63 15.62 -1.52
C ILE A 289 -1.46 15.64 -2.79
N GLU A 290 -0.82 15.87 -3.94
CA GLU A 290 -1.48 15.98 -5.23
C GLU A 290 -2.19 14.67 -5.62
N LYS A 291 -1.55 13.52 -5.35
CA LYS A 291 -2.05 12.22 -5.78
C LYS A 291 -3.04 11.58 -4.81
N ASP A 292 -2.72 11.56 -3.51
CA ASP A 292 -3.44 10.73 -2.54
C ASP A 292 -4.08 11.50 -1.36
N VAL A 293 -3.87 12.82 -1.25
CA VAL A 293 -4.46 13.62 -0.15
C VAL A 293 -5.55 14.58 -0.64
N ASP A 294 -5.18 15.57 -1.46
CA ASP A 294 -6.06 16.70 -1.72
C ASP A 294 -5.73 17.50 -3.01
N GLY A 295 -5.11 16.87 -4.00
CA GLY A 295 -4.91 17.48 -5.31
C GLY A 295 -6.17 17.51 -6.20
N PRO A 296 -6.17 18.30 -7.30
CA PRO A 296 -7.33 18.48 -8.19
C PRO A 296 -7.85 17.19 -8.83
N SER A 297 -6.98 16.20 -9.03
CA SER A 297 -7.32 14.88 -9.59
C SER A 297 -6.94 13.72 -8.66
N SER A 298 -6.86 14.03 -7.36
CA SER A 298 -6.44 13.10 -6.32
C SER A 298 -7.39 11.90 -6.20
N LEU A 299 -6.85 10.78 -5.73
CA LEU A 299 -7.59 9.55 -5.50
C LEU A 299 -8.81 9.75 -4.57
N PRO A 300 -8.74 10.51 -3.46
CA PRO A 300 -9.91 10.75 -2.62
C PRO A 300 -11.08 11.39 -3.37
N LEU A 301 -10.81 12.38 -4.23
CA LEU A 301 -11.84 13.01 -5.06
C LEU A 301 -12.45 12.04 -6.08
N LYS A 302 -11.65 11.15 -6.66
CA LYS A 302 -12.13 10.11 -7.57
C LYS A 302 -13.06 9.12 -6.86
N ILE A 303 -12.64 8.61 -5.70
CA ILE A 303 -13.45 7.67 -4.91
C ILE A 303 -14.78 8.32 -4.49
N ASP A 304 -14.72 9.57 -4.02
CA ASP A 304 -15.92 10.34 -3.63
C ASP A 304 -16.83 10.62 -4.84
N GLY A 305 -16.27 10.84 -6.04
CA GLY A 305 -17.05 11.03 -7.28
C GLY A 305 -17.69 9.74 -7.81
N GLU A 306 -17.05 8.59 -7.61
CA GLU A 306 -17.56 7.28 -8.02
C GLU A 306 -18.62 6.72 -7.07
N GLN A 307 -18.59 7.11 -5.80
CA GLN A 307 -19.47 6.58 -4.74
C GLN A 307 -20.37 7.69 -4.16
N PRO A 308 -21.66 7.76 -4.55
CA PRO A 308 -22.56 8.84 -4.11
C PRO A 308 -22.70 9.00 -2.59
N ASN A 309 -22.64 7.90 -1.83
CA ASN A 309 -22.74 7.96 -0.37
C ASN A 309 -21.49 8.57 0.29
N LEU A 310 -20.32 8.40 -0.31
CA LEU A 310 -19.07 9.01 0.16
C LEU A 310 -18.97 10.46 -0.33
N GLY A 311 -19.33 10.69 -1.59
CA GLY A 311 -19.30 12.00 -2.25
C GLY A 311 -20.15 13.06 -1.58
N LYS A 312 -21.34 12.71 -1.06
CA LYS A 312 -22.21 13.64 -0.31
C LYS A 312 -21.52 14.29 0.89
N LEU A 313 -20.60 13.58 1.54
CA LEU A 313 -19.88 14.04 2.73
C LEU A 313 -18.41 14.39 2.42
N HIS A 314 -17.96 14.19 1.19
CA HIS A 314 -16.54 14.17 0.82
C HIS A 314 -15.72 13.28 1.78
N ALA A 315 -16.27 12.10 2.10
CA ALA A 315 -15.79 11.26 3.19
C ALA A 315 -14.34 10.82 2.97
N THR A 316 -13.97 10.46 1.74
CA THR A 316 -12.61 10.02 1.42
C THR A 316 -11.63 11.16 1.49
N ARG A 317 -12.01 12.35 0.96
CA ARG A 317 -11.19 13.57 1.06
C ARG A 317 -10.94 13.95 2.52
N ARG A 318 -11.97 13.91 3.36
CA ARG A 318 -11.87 14.20 4.80
C ARG A 318 -10.92 13.23 5.51
N VAL A 319 -11.06 11.93 5.25
CA VAL A 319 -10.17 10.89 5.78
C VAL A 319 -8.72 11.13 5.37
N ALA A 320 -8.47 11.41 4.09
CA ALA A 320 -7.13 11.62 3.57
C ALA A 320 -6.42 12.82 4.24
N ARG A 321 -7.12 13.95 4.39
CA ARG A 321 -6.61 15.15 5.07
C ARG A 321 -6.25 14.90 6.53
N THR A 322 -7.12 14.19 7.25
CA THR A 322 -6.89 13.82 8.66
C THR A 322 -5.66 12.91 8.82
N ILE A 323 -5.51 11.90 7.95
CA ILE A 323 -4.32 11.04 7.96
C ILE A 323 -3.07 11.83 7.64
N TYR A 324 -3.10 12.72 6.65
CA TYR A 324 -1.95 13.55 6.34
C TYR A 324 -1.53 14.39 7.55
N LEU A 325 -2.47 15.13 8.17
CA LEU A 325 -2.17 15.98 9.31
C LEU A 325 -1.58 15.20 10.49
N GLY A 326 -2.09 14.00 10.76
CA GLY A 326 -1.64 13.19 11.90
C GLY A 326 -0.42 12.32 11.63
N SER A 327 -0.09 12.00 10.38
CA SER A 327 0.99 11.05 10.05
C SER A 327 2.23 11.69 9.43
N ALA A 328 2.10 12.78 8.69
CA ALA A 328 3.23 13.46 8.04
C ALA A 328 4.41 13.81 8.97
N PRO A 329 4.22 14.36 10.20
CA PRO A 329 5.33 14.67 11.09
C PRO A 329 6.00 13.41 11.68
N THR A 330 5.33 12.26 11.66
CA THR A 330 5.80 11.01 12.27
C THR A 330 6.62 10.12 11.33
N ALA A 331 6.99 10.61 10.14
CA ALA A 331 7.70 9.80 9.14
C ALA A 331 8.99 9.15 9.66
N ALA A 332 9.70 9.81 10.58
CA ALA A 332 10.92 9.29 11.22
C ALA A 332 10.68 8.54 12.55
N ALA A 333 9.45 8.52 13.07
CA ALA A 333 9.13 7.93 14.36
C ALA A 333 9.09 6.39 14.32
N ALA A 334 9.39 5.75 15.45
CA ALA A 334 9.30 4.29 15.61
C ALA A 334 7.85 3.77 15.53
N HIS A 335 6.88 4.57 15.98
CA HIS A 335 5.45 4.30 15.88
C HIS A 335 4.82 5.28 14.91
N ARG A 336 4.66 4.87 13.65
CA ARG A 336 4.09 5.70 12.60
C ARG A 336 2.56 5.63 12.59
N GLY A 337 1.96 6.72 12.13
CA GLY A 337 0.57 6.76 11.72
C GLY A 337 -0.45 6.97 12.83
N ILE A 338 -1.70 7.09 12.37
CA ILE A 338 -2.86 7.35 13.21
C ILE A 338 -3.82 6.16 13.19
N GLU A 339 -4.45 5.91 14.32
CA GLU A 339 -5.42 4.82 14.48
C GLU A 339 -6.77 5.17 13.86
N ASP A 340 -7.49 4.18 13.35
CA ASP A 340 -8.84 4.30 12.76
C ASP A 340 -9.79 5.18 13.59
N ARG A 341 -9.84 4.98 14.91
CA ARG A 341 -10.67 5.78 15.83
C ARG A 341 -10.28 7.27 15.83
N ARG A 342 -8.98 7.58 15.72
CA ARG A 342 -8.49 8.97 15.63
C ARG A 342 -8.75 9.56 14.25
N VAL A 343 -8.70 8.75 13.18
CA VAL A 343 -9.14 9.19 11.85
C VAL A 343 -10.61 9.63 11.92
N LYS A 344 -11.48 8.81 12.53
CA LYS A 344 -12.91 9.13 12.70
C LYS A 344 -13.13 10.38 13.54
N LEU A 345 -12.41 10.53 14.65
CA LEU A 345 -12.45 11.73 15.49
C LEU A 345 -12.11 13.01 14.70
N GLY A 346 -11.19 12.93 13.74
CA GLY A 346 -10.80 14.07 12.91
C GLY A 346 -11.74 14.39 11.74
N CYS A 347 -12.75 13.55 11.48
CA CYS A 347 -13.57 13.59 10.25
C CYS A 347 -15.08 13.66 10.46
N VAL A 348 -15.60 12.96 11.48
CA VAL A 348 -17.05 12.75 11.66
C VAL A 348 -17.66 13.96 12.36
N MET A 349 -18.73 14.51 11.78
CA MET A 349 -19.53 15.59 12.39
C MET A 349 -20.86 15.07 12.95
N PRO A 350 -21.50 15.77 13.91
CA PRO A 350 -22.82 15.41 14.42
C PRO A 350 -23.86 15.28 13.30
N GLY A 351 -24.60 14.17 13.30
CA GLY A 351 -25.57 13.83 12.26
C GLY A 351 -25.02 12.97 11.12
N GLU A 352 -23.69 12.76 11.06
CA GLU A 352 -23.06 11.85 10.10
C GLU A 352 -22.83 10.47 10.71
N SER A 353 -22.70 9.42 9.86
CA SER A 353 -22.44 8.05 10.32
C SER A 353 -20.95 7.70 10.22
N PRO A 354 -20.27 7.28 11.32
CA PRO A 354 -18.86 6.90 11.28
C PRO A 354 -18.55 5.74 10.34
N ALA A 355 -19.53 4.86 10.09
CA ALA A 355 -19.37 3.73 9.19
C ALA A 355 -19.02 4.16 7.76
N VAL A 356 -19.52 5.34 7.32
CA VAL A 356 -19.22 5.92 6.01
C VAL A 356 -17.73 6.26 5.90
N PHE A 357 -17.16 6.84 6.96
CA PHE A 357 -15.73 7.17 7.02
C PHE A 357 -14.85 5.93 7.15
N GLY A 358 -15.32 4.90 7.85
CA GLY A 358 -14.64 3.59 7.88
C GLY A 358 -14.61 2.92 6.49
N ASP A 359 -15.66 3.08 5.68
CA ASP A 359 -15.65 2.58 4.28
C ASP A 359 -14.72 3.39 3.38
N ALA A 360 -14.76 4.71 3.50
CA ALA A 360 -13.85 5.60 2.80
C ALA A 360 -12.38 5.28 3.10
N LEU A 361 -12.05 5.04 4.37
CA LEU A 361 -10.70 4.67 4.81
C LEU A 361 -10.21 3.36 4.18
N ARG A 362 -11.05 2.31 4.17
CA ARG A 362 -10.70 1.02 3.55
C ARG A 362 -10.45 1.16 2.05
N ARG A 363 -11.30 1.91 1.34
CA ARG A 363 -11.15 2.13 -0.10
C ARG A 363 -9.90 2.92 -0.42
N LEU A 364 -9.61 3.96 0.37
CA LEU A 364 -8.42 4.76 0.22
C LEU A 364 -7.16 3.92 0.46
N ALA A 365 -7.11 3.15 1.56
CA ALA A 365 -5.97 2.27 1.88
C ALA A 365 -5.73 1.17 0.82
N ALA A 366 -6.77 0.70 0.14
CA ALA A 366 -6.66 -0.31 -0.90
C ALA A 366 -6.06 0.23 -2.22
N ALA A 367 -6.25 1.51 -2.54
CA ALA A 367 -5.93 2.08 -3.85
C ALA A 367 -4.84 3.16 -3.84
N ALA A 368 -4.52 3.73 -2.68
CA ALA A 368 -3.54 4.81 -2.57
C ALA A 368 -2.11 4.36 -2.85
N THR A 369 -1.34 5.24 -3.50
CA THR A 369 0.06 5.00 -3.86
C THR A 369 0.99 5.12 -2.66
N TYR A 370 0.73 6.05 -1.75
CA TYR A 370 1.63 6.48 -0.68
C TYR A 370 1.06 6.22 0.73
N LEU A 371 -0.18 5.69 0.82
CA LEU A 371 -0.82 5.38 2.10
C LEU A 371 -0.54 3.94 2.51
N TYR A 372 0.03 3.78 3.69
CA TYR A 372 0.31 2.49 4.30
C TYR A 372 -0.72 2.19 5.39
N GLN A 373 -0.95 0.90 5.59
CA GLN A 373 -1.81 0.36 6.64
C GLN A 373 -1.08 -0.78 7.37
N ASP A 374 -1.08 -0.73 8.69
CA ASP A 374 -0.68 -1.85 9.57
C ASP A 374 -1.70 -1.98 10.71
N GLY A 375 -2.48 -3.06 10.68
CA GLY A 375 -3.61 -3.27 11.58
C GLY A 375 -4.57 -2.06 11.58
N PRO A 376 -4.79 -1.40 12.72
CA PRO A 376 -5.66 -0.22 12.82
C PRO A 376 -4.97 1.10 12.47
N ARG A 377 -3.67 1.11 12.11
CA ARG A 377 -2.88 2.33 11.90
C ARG A 377 -2.67 2.64 10.42
N PHE A 378 -2.71 3.93 10.10
CA PHE A 378 -2.59 4.47 8.75
C PHE A 378 -1.59 5.62 8.70
N TRP A 379 -0.71 5.63 7.70
CA TRP A 379 0.24 6.74 7.50
C TRP A 379 0.61 6.95 6.05
N TYR A 380 0.86 8.21 5.68
CA TYR A 380 1.52 8.50 4.42
C TYR A 380 3.03 8.39 4.56
N ALA A 381 3.69 7.84 3.53
CA ALA A 381 5.13 7.85 3.40
C ALA A 381 5.55 8.28 1.99
N ILE A 382 6.81 8.69 1.85
CA ILE A 382 7.33 9.24 0.59
C ILE A 382 7.62 8.13 -0.42
N GLN A 383 7.87 6.89 0.04
CA GLN A 383 8.00 5.75 -0.86
C GLN A 383 6.62 5.19 -1.25
N PRO A 384 6.38 4.89 -2.54
CA PRO A 384 5.20 4.16 -2.97
C PRO A 384 5.06 2.80 -2.26
N THR A 385 3.82 2.37 -2.02
CA THR A 385 3.52 1.07 -1.42
C THR A 385 4.00 -0.09 -2.29
N VAL A 386 4.30 -1.22 -1.65
CA VAL A 386 4.66 -2.46 -2.37
C VAL A 386 3.53 -2.95 -3.28
N THR A 387 2.27 -2.67 -2.93
CA THR A 387 1.10 -2.95 -3.78
C THR A 387 1.16 -2.14 -5.06
N LYS A 388 1.43 -0.84 -4.99
CA LYS A 388 1.53 -0.02 -6.19
C LYS A 388 2.72 -0.44 -7.06
N LEU A 389 3.86 -0.74 -6.42
CA LEU A 389 5.03 -1.27 -7.13
C LEU A 389 4.70 -2.59 -7.85
N ALA A 390 3.89 -3.46 -7.23
CA ALA A 390 3.47 -4.72 -7.84
C ALA A 390 2.54 -4.51 -9.04
N GLU A 391 1.60 -3.57 -8.96
CA GLU A 391 0.76 -3.20 -10.10
C GLU A 391 1.58 -2.68 -11.28
N ASP A 392 2.51 -1.76 -11.01
CA ASP A 392 3.35 -1.17 -12.06
C ASP A 392 4.23 -2.23 -12.73
N ARG A 393 4.77 -3.17 -11.96
CA ARG A 393 5.52 -4.32 -12.51
C ARG A 393 4.62 -5.27 -13.28
N ALA A 394 3.42 -5.58 -12.79
CA ALA A 394 2.47 -6.43 -13.49
C ALA A 394 2.04 -5.82 -14.84
N GLU A 395 1.98 -4.49 -14.93
CA GLU A 395 1.75 -3.77 -16.17
C GLU A 395 2.97 -3.82 -17.10
N GLN A 396 4.19 -3.70 -16.57
CA GLN A 396 5.43 -3.88 -17.33
C GLN A 396 5.51 -5.29 -17.94
N PHE A 397 5.10 -6.33 -17.21
CA PHE A 397 5.06 -7.70 -17.72
C PHE A 397 4.08 -7.91 -18.88
N LYS A 398 3.15 -6.97 -19.18
CA LYS A 398 2.38 -7.04 -20.45
C LYS A 398 3.26 -6.90 -21.68
N ARG A 399 4.40 -6.21 -21.55
CA ARG A 399 5.37 -6.02 -22.65
C ARG A 399 6.40 -7.14 -22.69
N ASP A 400 6.54 -7.91 -21.61
CA ASP A 400 7.53 -8.98 -21.44
C ASP A 400 6.83 -10.35 -21.51
N ILE A 401 6.23 -10.62 -22.68
CA ILE A 401 5.38 -11.80 -22.93
C ILE A 401 6.16 -13.11 -22.74
N GLU A 402 7.45 -13.11 -23.07
CA GLU A 402 8.32 -14.28 -22.98
C GLU A 402 8.41 -14.81 -21.54
N LYS A 403 8.65 -13.94 -20.56
CA LYS A 403 8.73 -14.36 -19.14
C LYS A 403 7.40 -14.91 -18.61
N VAL A 404 6.28 -14.34 -19.05
CA VAL A 404 4.94 -14.82 -18.66
C VAL A 404 4.70 -16.20 -19.25
N ALA A 405 5.06 -16.40 -20.52
CA ALA A 405 4.96 -17.69 -21.20
C ALA A 405 5.88 -18.75 -20.55
N GLU A 406 7.12 -18.41 -20.21
CA GLU A 406 8.06 -19.32 -19.54
C GLU A 406 7.53 -19.81 -18.18
N GLU A 407 7.01 -18.92 -17.35
CA GLU A 407 6.43 -19.30 -16.05
C GLU A 407 5.16 -20.15 -16.22
N LEU A 408 4.31 -19.82 -17.19
CA LEU A 408 3.12 -20.62 -17.51
C LEU A 408 3.50 -22.02 -18.01
N ASP A 409 4.47 -22.11 -18.93
CA ASP A 409 4.97 -23.37 -19.48
C ASP A 409 5.57 -24.26 -18.39
N ALA A 410 6.34 -23.68 -17.47
CA ALA A 410 6.91 -24.40 -16.33
C ALA A 410 5.82 -25.00 -15.43
N ARG A 411 4.76 -24.23 -15.12
CA ARG A 411 3.63 -24.70 -14.31
C ARG A 411 2.80 -25.77 -15.00
N LEU A 412 2.55 -25.62 -16.30
CA LEU A 412 1.85 -26.62 -17.09
C LEU A 412 2.63 -27.93 -17.14
N ARG A 413 3.94 -27.89 -17.35
CA ARG A 413 4.79 -29.09 -17.32
C ARG A 413 4.79 -29.77 -15.96
N ALA A 414 4.75 -29.00 -14.87
CA ALA A 414 4.66 -29.55 -13.52
C ALA A 414 3.32 -30.27 -13.27
N ASP A 415 2.19 -29.68 -13.67
CA ASP A 415 0.86 -30.31 -13.54
C ASP A 415 0.74 -31.59 -14.39
N LEU A 416 1.32 -31.57 -15.60
CA LEU A 416 1.31 -32.71 -16.54
C LEU A 416 2.30 -33.83 -16.19
N GLY A 417 2.94 -33.77 -15.01
CA GLY A 417 3.75 -34.87 -14.49
C GLY A 417 2.93 -36.14 -14.25
N GLU A 418 1.67 -35.99 -13.85
CA GLU A 418 0.71 -37.08 -13.73
C GLU A 418 0.05 -37.37 -15.08
N LYS A 419 0.19 -38.61 -15.57
CA LYS A 419 -0.23 -38.97 -16.95
C LYS A 419 -1.65 -39.54 -17.04
N GLY A 420 -2.30 -39.82 -15.91
CA GLY A 420 -3.57 -40.56 -15.89
C GLY A 420 -3.46 -41.91 -16.62
N ASP A 421 -4.44 -42.23 -17.46
CA ASP A 421 -4.44 -43.46 -18.26
C ASP A 421 -3.66 -43.37 -19.59
N PHE A 422 -3.03 -42.23 -19.88
CA PHE A 422 -2.27 -42.08 -21.11
C PHE A 422 -0.88 -42.70 -20.99
N SER A 423 -0.45 -43.41 -22.05
CA SER A 423 0.91 -43.94 -22.15
C SER A 423 1.97 -42.83 -22.08
N ARG A 424 1.66 -41.68 -22.70
CA ARG A 424 2.50 -40.49 -22.73
C ARG A 424 1.66 -39.22 -22.90
N VAL A 425 2.09 -38.16 -22.22
CA VAL A 425 1.60 -36.80 -22.40
C VAL A 425 2.69 -35.99 -23.09
N HIS A 426 2.33 -35.23 -24.11
CA HIS A 426 3.20 -34.33 -24.86
C HIS A 426 2.88 -32.89 -24.47
N PRO A 427 3.61 -32.30 -23.50
CA PRO A 427 3.38 -30.93 -23.08
C PRO A 427 3.97 -29.94 -24.09
N LEU A 428 3.10 -29.12 -24.67
CA LEU A 428 3.45 -27.91 -25.42
C LEU A 428 4.36 -28.21 -26.64
N PRO A 429 3.97 -29.12 -27.56
CA PRO A 429 4.74 -29.33 -28.78
C PRO A 429 4.74 -28.07 -29.64
N ARG A 430 5.88 -27.73 -30.24
CA ARG A 430 6.01 -26.62 -31.18
C ARG A 430 5.61 -27.05 -32.59
N SER A 431 5.74 -28.34 -32.90
CA SER A 431 5.33 -28.90 -34.19
C SER A 431 4.88 -30.35 -34.07
N GLY A 432 4.26 -30.88 -35.14
CA GLY A 432 3.93 -32.30 -35.23
C GLY A 432 5.14 -33.24 -35.17
N ALA A 433 6.37 -32.74 -35.38
CA ALA A 433 7.60 -33.52 -35.24
C ALA A 433 7.90 -33.90 -33.78
N ASP A 434 7.42 -33.10 -32.82
CA ASP A 434 7.63 -33.33 -31.38
C ASP A 434 6.72 -34.45 -30.83
N VAL A 435 5.74 -34.90 -31.64
CA VAL A 435 4.78 -35.94 -31.27
C VAL A 435 5.05 -37.20 -32.12
N PRO A 436 5.71 -38.23 -31.55
CA PRO A 436 5.98 -39.47 -32.27
C PRO A 436 4.70 -40.20 -32.63
N ASP A 437 4.75 -40.91 -33.75
CA ASP A 437 3.62 -41.64 -34.35
C ASP A 437 3.68 -43.11 -33.93
N ASP A 438 3.16 -43.37 -32.73
CA ASP A 438 3.15 -44.69 -32.08
C ASP A 438 1.72 -45.20 -31.92
N LEU A 439 1.61 -46.48 -31.55
CA LEU A 439 0.34 -47.22 -31.47
C LEU A 439 -0.46 -46.98 -30.17
N ASP A 440 0.16 -46.38 -29.15
CA ASP A 440 -0.45 -46.16 -27.84
C ASP A 440 -1.15 -44.78 -27.77
N ALA A 441 -2.28 -44.68 -27.08
CA ALA A 441 -3.02 -43.42 -26.92
C ALA A 441 -2.24 -42.38 -26.11
N ARG A 442 -2.32 -41.13 -26.55
CA ARG A 442 -1.51 -40.00 -26.07
C ARG A 442 -2.31 -38.72 -25.99
N LEU A 443 -2.00 -37.94 -24.97
CA LEU A 443 -2.52 -36.59 -24.80
C LEU A 443 -1.52 -35.57 -25.29
N VAL A 444 -1.95 -34.66 -26.15
CA VAL A 444 -1.16 -33.51 -26.60
C VAL A 444 -1.73 -32.25 -25.97
N VAL A 445 -0.96 -31.54 -25.16
CA VAL A 445 -1.40 -30.28 -24.55
C VAL A 445 -0.86 -29.12 -25.37
N LEU A 446 -1.75 -28.35 -25.99
CA LEU A 446 -1.37 -27.28 -26.90
C LEU A 446 -0.78 -26.07 -26.15
N PRO A 447 0.20 -25.37 -26.75
CA PRO A 447 0.65 -24.06 -26.27
C PRO A 447 -0.49 -23.07 -26.03
N ALA A 448 -0.29 -22.16 -25.07
CA ALA A 448 -1.27 -21.12 -24.72
C ALA A 448 -1.64 -20.22 -25.92
N GLU A 449 -0.75 -20.10 -26.92
CA GLU A 449 -0.98 -19.40 -28.18
C GLU A 449 -2.15 -20.00 -29.00
N HIS A 450 -2.39 -21.31 -28.85
CA HIS A 450 -3.42 -22.05 -29.58
C HIS A 450 -4.67 -22.22 -28.71
N THR A 451 -5.43 -21.14 -28.56
CA THR A 451 -6.67 -21.12 -27.77
C THR A 451 -7.87 -21.70 -28.52
N TYR A 452 -8.79 -22.27 -27.75
CA TYR A 452 -10.08 -22.75 -28.23
C TYR A 452 -11.16 -21.68 -28.06
N THR A 453 -12.02 -21.58 -29.07
CA THR A 453 -13.29 -20.84 -29.07
C THR A 453 -14.37 -21.73 -29.67
N LYS A 454 -15.65 -21.43 -29.40
CA LYS A 454 -16.79 -22.17 -29.98
C LYS A 454 -16.99 -21.91 -31.48
N GLU A 455 -16.25 -20.96 -32.04
CA GLU A 455 -16.29 -20.64 -33.47
C GLU A 455 -15.55 -21.71 -34.27
N ALA A 456 -16.05 -22.04 -35.45
CA ALA A 456 -15.43 -23.04 -36.32
C ALA A 456 -14.03 -22.58 -36.76
N GLY A 457 -13.03 -23.47 -36.66
CA GLY A 457 -11.67 -23.16 -37.08
C GLY A 457 -10.86 -22.37 -36.05
N SER A 458 -11.10 -22.63 -34.75
CA SER A 458 -10.29 -22.03 -33.69
C SER A 458 -8.79 -22.33 -33.85
N ALA A 459 -7.93 -21.51 -33.24
CA ALA A 459 -6.47 -21.70 -33.31
C ALA A 459 -6.06 -23.07 -32.76
N ALA A 460 -6.72 -23.52 -31.69
CA ALA A 460 -6.57 -24.86 -31.14
C ALA A 460 -6.93 -25.98 -32.13
N GLU A 461 -8.08 -25.88 -32.81
CA GLU A 461 -8.50 -26.88 -33.81
C GLU A 461 -7.55 -26.93 -35.01
N THR A 462 -7.05 -25.77 -35.44
CA THR A 462 -6.11 -25.67 -36.57
C THR A 462 -4.77 -26.33 -36.22
N ALA A 463 -4.22 -26.04 -35.04
CA ALA A 463 -2.99 -26.65 -34.54
C ALA A 463 -3.16 -28.16 -34.31
N ALA A 464 -4.28 -28.57 -33.69
CA ALA A 464 -4.60 -29.97 -33.48
C ALA A 464 -4.72 -30.74 -34.80
N ARG A 465 -5.35 -30.15 -35.82
CA ARG A 465 -5.45 -30.73 -37.16
C ARG A 465 -4.09 -30.90 -37.83
N ALA A 466 -3.25 -29.88 -37.78
CA ALA A 466 -1.90 -29.97 -38.33
C ALA A 466 -1.10 -31.12 -37.70
N ILE A 467 -1.13 -31.24 -36.37
CA ILE A 467 -0.44 -32.33 -35.64
C ILE A 467 -1.07 -33.70 -35.95
N LEU A 468 -2.39 -33.77 -36.12
CA LEU A 468 -3.10 -35.00 -36.46
C LEU A 468 -2.77 -35.47 -37.88
N GLU A 469 -2.58 -34.56 -38.82
CA GLU A 469 -2.33 -34.90 -40.24
C GLU A 469 -0.86 -35.21 -40.53
N SER A 470 0.09 -34.56 -39.85
CA SER A 470 1.52 -34.73 -40.12
C SER A 470 2.38 -34.92 -38.86
N ARG A 471 3.49 -35.65 -39.05
CA ARG A 471 4.64 -35.70 -38.14
C ARG A 471 5.83 -35.08 -38.87
N GLY A 472 6.08 -33.80 -38.60
CA GLY A 472 7.00 -32.99 -39.41
C GLY A 472 6.58 -32.98 -40.88
N ASN A 473 7.47 -33.41 -41.76
CA ASN A 473 7.23 -33.41 -43.22
C ASN A 473 6.56 -34.70 -43.73
N THR A 474 6.25 -35.66 -42.85
CA THR A 474 5.63 -36.94 -43.24
C THR A 474 4.18 -37.03 -42.77
N PRO A 475 3.25 -37.58 -43.58
CA PRO A 475 1.89 -37.84 -43.13
C PRO A 475 1.85 -38.77 -41.92
N ARG A 476 1.00 -38.45 -40.94
CA ARG A 476 0.82 -39.28 -39.74
C ARG A 476 -0.05 -40.49 -40.06
N LEU A 477 0.38 -41.67 -39.62
CA LEU A 477 -0.34 -42.92 -39.84
C LEU A 477 -1.33 -43.21 -38.72
N TYR A 478 -0.91 -43.10 -37.45
CA TYR A 478 -1.70 -43.51 -36.29
C TYR A 478 -2.50 -42.34 -35.70
N ARG A 479 -3.44 -41.82 -36.49
CA ARG A 479 -4.22 -40.63 -36.12
C ARG A 479 -5.19 -40.88 -34.96
N ASN A 480 -5.67 -42.11 -34.79
CA ASN A 480 -6.64 -42.45 -33.75
C ASN A 480 -6.03 -42.46 -32.35
N THR A 481 -4.71 -42.40 -32.21
CA THR A 481 -4.03 -42.43 -30.90
C THR A 481 -3.93 -41.05 -30.23
N LEU A 482 -4.27 -39.96 -30.92
CA LEU A 482 -4.10 -38.60 -30.41
C LEU A 482 -5.41 -37.97 -29.93
N VAL A 483 -5.33 -37.29 -28.79
CA VAL A 483 -6.33 -36.34 -28.28
C VAL A 483 -5.62 -35.06 -27.83
N PHE A 484 -6.31 -33.93 -27.89
CA PHE A 484 -5.68 -32.62 -27.68
C PHE A 484 -6.34 -31.85 -26.54
N LEU A 485 -5.56 -31.21 -25.68
CA LEU A 485 -6.05 -30.32 -24.64
C LEU A 485 -5.67 -28.88 -24.97
N ALA A 486 -6.62 -27.97 -24.90
CA ALA A 486 -6.46 -26.56 -25.24
C ALA A 486 -6.96 -25.62 -24.14
N ALA A 487 -6.35 -24.43 -24.11
CA ALA A 487 -6.78 -23.34 -23.25
C ALA A 487 -8.04 -22.64 -23.80
N ASP A 488 -8.91 -22.21 -22.91
CA ASP A 488 -10.05 -21.33 -23.23
C ASP A 488 -9.57 -19.89 -23.47
N LYS A 489 -9.99 -19.28 -24.59
CA LYS A 489 -9.54 -17.93 -24.97
C LYS A 489 -9.88 -16.85 -23.95
N VAL A 490 -11.04 -16.92 -23.30
CA VAL A 490 -11.48 -15.89 -22.34
C VAL A 490 -10.73 -16.07 -21.04
N ARG A 491 -10.70 -17.30 -20.51
CA ARG A 491 -10.03 -17.60 -19.23
C ARG A 491 -8.51 -17.45 -19.29
N LEU A 492 -7.92 -17.54 -20.49
CA LEU A 492 -6.49 -17.28 -20.65
C LEU A 492 -6.12 -15.84 -20.28
N GLN A 493 -6.98 -14.85 -20.53
CA GLN A 493 -6.73 -13.46 -20.13
C GLN A 493 -6.65 -13.32 -18.61
N ASP A 494 -7.56 -13.99 -17.89
CA ASP A 494 -7.56 -14.02 -16.42
C ASP A 494 -6.33 -14.75 -15.86
N LEU A 495 -5.90 -15.84 -16.50
CA LEU A 495 -4.70 -16.58 -16.11
C LEU A 495 -3.44 -15.75 -16.35
N ASP A 496 -3.34 -15.10 -17.52
CA ASP A 496 -2.24 -14.19 -17.86
C ASP A 496 -2.10 -13.07 -16.82
N GLU A 497 -3.20 -12.41 -16.46
CA GLU A 497 -3.17 -11.38 -15.41
C GLU A 497 -2.72 -11.93 -14.05
N ALA A 498 -3.18 -13.12 -13.66
CA ALA A 498 -2.76 -13.76 -12.42
C ALA A 498 -1.25 -14.08 -12.41
N VAL A 499 -0.71 -14.61 -13.53
CA VAL A 499 0.72 -14.90 -13.67
C VAL A 499 1.54 -13.61 -13.62
N ARG A 500 1.10 -12.54 -14.29
CA ARG A 500 1.78 -11.22 -14.23
C ARG A 500 1.83 -10.66 -12.82
N ARG A 501 0.73 -10.75 -12.06
CA ARG A 501 0.71 -10.35 -10.64
C ARG A 501 1.64 -11.21 -9.79
N PHE A 502 1.67 -12.53 -10.00
CA PHE A 502 2.60 -13.42 -9.30
C PHE A 502 4.07 -13.07 -9.58
N LEU A 503 4.43 -12.86 -10.86
CA LEU A 503 5.77 -12.47 -11.26
C LEU A 503 6.17 -11.10 -10.70
N ALA A 504 5.24 -10.14 -10.64
CA ALA A 504 5.45 -8.86 -9.99
C ALA A 504 5.85 -9.03 -8.53
N TRP A 505 5.07 -9.77 -7.74
CA TRP A 505 5.40 -10.03 -6.33
C TRP A 505 6.70 -10.81 -6.13
N LYS A 506 6.94 -11.83 -6.98
CA LYS A 506 8.19 -12.62 -7.00
C LYS A 506 9.41 -11.71 -7.24
N SER A 507 9.31 -10.78 -8.20
CA SER A 507 10.39 -9.85 -8.51
C SER A 507 10.66 -8.83 -7.39
N ILE A 508 9.61 -8.36 -6.69
CA ILE A 508 9.76 -7.40 -5.58
C ILE A 508 10.51 -8.05 -4.42
N LEU A 509 10.15 -9.29 -4.09
CA LEU A 509 10.81 -10.04 -3.03
C LEU A 509 12.26 -10.40 -3.38
N ALA A 510 12.54 -10.68 -4.66
CA ALA A 510 13.91 -10.90 -5.14
C ALA A 510 14.79 -9.64 -5.00
N GLU A 511 14.20 -8.45 -5.11
CA GLU A 511 14.90 -7.16 -5.03
C GLU A 511 14.74 -6.47 -3.66
N LYS A 512 14.33 -7.20 -2.61
CA LYS A 512 13.99 -6.62 -1.29
C LYS A 512 15.10 -5.74 -0.69
N GLU A 513 16.36 -6.10 -0.88
CA GLU A 513 17.52 -5.34 -0.38
C GLU A 513 17.75 -4.06 -1.19
N ARG A 514 17.66 -4.16 -2.53
CA ARG A 514 17.82 -3.01 -3.43
C ARG A 514 16.71 -1.98 -3.26
N LEU A 515 15.49 -2.45 -3.01
CA LEU A 515 14.32 -1.61 -2.73
C LEU A 515 14.29 -1.09 -1.28
N ASN A 516 15.23 -1.54 -0.43
CA ASN A 516 15.28 -1.23 0.99
C ASN A 516 13.94 -1.46 1.70
N LEU A 517 13.31 -2.61 1.43
CA LEU A 517 12.00 -2.94 2.00
C LEU A 517 12.12 -3.18 3.51
N ASP A 518 11.23 -2.56 4.28
CA ASP A 518 11.15 -2.81 5.71
C ASP A 518 10.52 -4.19 6.04
N PRO A 519 10.65 -4.70 7.28
CA PRO A 519 10.11 -6.01 7.66
C PRO A 519 8.59 -6.14 7.52
N HIS A 520 7.83 -5.04 7.56
CA HIS A 520 6.39 -5.06 7.32
C HIS A 520 6.08 -5.21 5.83
N GLN A 521 6.74 -4.42 4.97
CA GLN A 521 6.64 -4.50 3.51
C GLN A 521 7.03 -5.88 2.98
N VAL A 522 8.07 -6.51 3.54
CA VAL A 522 8.48 -7.88 3.18
C VAL A 522 7.37 -8.89 3.51
N ARG A 523 6.84 -8.88 4.74
CA ARG A 523 5.73 -9.78 5.14
C ARG A 523 4.48 -9.59 4.30
N GLN A 524 4.15 -8.34 3.96
CA GLN A 524 3.05 -8.01 3.07
C GLN A 524 3.28 -8.60 1.67
N ALA A 525 4.46 -8.39 1.09
CA ALA A 525 4.80 -8.91 -0.23
C ALA A 525 4.85 -10.46 -0.27
N GLU A 526 5.30 -11.12 0.79
CA GLU A 526 5.27 -12.59 0.93
C GLU A 526 3.85 -13.13 0.92
N THR A 527 2.96 -12.52 1.72
CA THR A 527 1.54 -12.88 1.80
C THR A 527 0.87 -12.71 0.43
N GLN A 528 1.12 -11.58 -0.22
CA GLN A 528 0.55 -11.31 -1.55
C GLN A 528 1.12 -12.23 -2.64
N ARG A 529 2.40 -12.58 -2.58
CA ARG A 529 3.00 -13.58 -3.49
C ARG A 529 2.31 -14.93 -3.33
N GLN A 530 2.09 -15.39 -2.10
CA GLN A 530 1.44 -16.67 -1.84
C GLN A 530 -0.02 -16.68 -2.31
N ALA A 531 -0.76 -15.59 -2.08
CA ALA A 531 -2.11 -15.44 -2.59
C ALA A 531 -2.15 -15.44 -4.13
N ALA A 532 -1.23 -14.72 -4.79
CA ALA A 532 -1.12 -14.72 -6.24
C ALA A 532 -0.74 -16.10 -6.80
N ASP A 533 0.16 -16.82 -6.11
CA ASP A 533 0.56 -18.18 -6.49
C ASP A 533 -0.64 -19.16 -6.43
N GLY A 534 -1.42 -19.11 -5.36
CA GLY A 534 -2.65 -19.88 -5.22
C GLY A 534 -3.70 -19.53 -6.29
N ALA A 535 -3.81 -18.25 -6.66
CA ALA A 535 -4.71 -17.82 -7.73
C ALA A 535 -4.31 -18.41 -9.11
N VAL A 536 -3.01 -18.45 -9.42
CA VAL A 536 -2.51 -19.09 -10.65
C VAL A 536 -2.77 -20.60 -10.62
N ALA A 537 -2.50 -21.26 -9.49
CA ALA A 537 -2.73 -22.70 -9.33
C ALA A 537 -4.22 -23.08 -9.52
N ALA A 538 -5.14 -22.24 -9.05
CA ALA A 538 -6.57 -22.45 -9.25
C ALA A 538 -7.04 -22.16 -10.69
N ARG A 539 -6.53 -21.09 -11.32
CA ARG A 539 -6.96 -20.67 -12.67
C ARG A 539 -6.42 -21.58 -13.78
N LEU A 540 -5.23 -22.16 -13.62
CA LEU A 540 -4.60 -23.01 -14.63
C LEU A 540 -5.51 -24.18 -15.10
N PRO A 541 -6.05 -25.04 -14.21
CA PRO A 541 -6.95 -26.13 -14.61
C PRO A 541 -8.32 -25.67 -15.11
N GLU A 542 -8.76 -24.45 -14.76
CA GLU A 542 -9.99 -23.85 -15.30
C GLU A 542 -9.79 -23.31 -16.72
N THR A 543 -8.59 -22.84 -17.04
CA THR A 543 -8.23 -22.34 -18.37
C THR A 543 -8.00 -23.49 -19.34
N TYR A 544 -7.24 -24.52 -18.96
CA TYR A 544 -6.99 -25.71 -19.78
C TYR A 544 -8.12 -26.75 -19.63
N GLN A 545 -9.30 -26.40 -20.12
CA GLN A 545 -10.52 -27.19 -19.92
C GLN A 545 -11.09 -27.82 -21.21
N TRP A 546 -10.55 -27.51 -22.38
CA TRP A 546 -11.12 -27.97 -23.66
C TRP A 546 -10.37 -29.17 -24.21
N LEU A 547 -10.99 -30.33 -24.15
CA LEU A 547 -10.50 -31.55 -24.76
C LEU A 547 -11.06 -31.69 -26.18
N LEU A 548 -10.19 -31.68 -27.17
CA LEU A 548 -10.52 -31.85 -28.58
C LEU A 548 -10.25 -33.30 -28.99
N VAL A 549 -11.32 -34.00 -29.36
CA VAL A 549 -11.29 -35.41 -29.73
C VAL A 549 -11.58 -35.52 -31.23
N PRO A 550 -10.63 -35.97 -32.05
CA PRO A 550 -10.91 -36.24 -33.45
C PRO A 550 -11.74 -37.53 -33.55
N GLY A 551 -12.74 -37.50 -34.43
CA GLY A 551 -13.62 -38.63 -34.70
C GLY A 551 -14.07 -38.65 -36.16
N GLN A 552 -14.54 -39.81 -36.59
CA GLN A 552 -15.08 -40.00 -37.93
C GLN A 552 -16.24 -41.00 -37.85
N ALA A 553 -17.40 -40.68 -38.42
CA ALA A 553 -18.57 -41.56 -38.31
C ALA A 553 -18.43 -42.83 -39.17
N ASN A 554 -17.82 -42.71 -40.35
CA ASN A 554 -17.55 -43.80 -41.27
C ASN A 554 -16.37 -43.42 -42.20
N PRO A 555 -15.79 -44.35 -42.98
CA PRO A 555 -14.61 -44.07 -43.80
C PRO A 555 -14.77 -42.94 -44.84
N GLN A 556 -16.01 -42.64 -45.26
CA GLN A 556 -16.33 -41.62 -46.27
C GLN A 556 -16.69 -40.26 -45.65
N ALA A 557 -16.98 -40.21 -44.35
CA ALA A 557 -17.33 -38.98 -43.65
C ALA A 557 -16.11 -38.09 -43.43
N ALA A 558 -16.31 -36.77 -43.37
CA ALA A 558 -15.26 -35.84 -42.97
C ALA A 558 -14.85 -36.04 -41.50
N ILE A 559 -13.61 -35.70 -41.16
CA ILE A 559 -13.13 -35.72 -39.78
C ILE A 559 -13.85 -34.61 -39.00
N THR A 560 -14.48 -34.99 -37.89
CA THR A 560 -15.15 -34.07 -36.96
C THR A 560 -14.34 -33.90 -35.69
N TRP A 561 -14.41 -32.72 -35.10
CA TRP A 561 -13.77 -32.40 -33.83
C TRP A 561 -14.82 -32.26 -32.75
N GLN A 562 -14.79 -33.16 -31.77
CA GLN A 562 -15.64 -33.06 -30.59
C GLN A 562 -14.90 -32.27 -29.52
N ALA A 563 -15.41 -31.09 -29.18
CA ALA A 563 -14.89 -30.28 -28.08
C ALA A 563 -15.65 -30.59 -26.79
N ILE A 564 -14.95 -31.15 -25.81
CA ILE A 564 -15.50 -31.58 -24.52
C ILE A 564 -14.92 -30.69 -23.44
N ARG A 565 -15.80 -30.10 -22.62
CA ARG A 565 -15.37 -29.35 -21.43
C ARG A 565 -15.07 -30.32 -20.29
N LEU A 566 -13.88 -30.21 -19.70
CA LEU A 566 -13.45 -31.02 -18.57
C LEU A 566 -13.92 -30.41 -17.25
N PRO A 567 -14.72 -31.11 -16.41
CA PRO A 567 -15.03 -30.67 -15.05
C PRO A 567 -13.95 -31.13 -14.04
N GLY A 568 -13.97 -30.59 -12.82
CA GLY A 568 -13.15 -31.04 -11.67
C GLY A 568 -11.83 -30.29 -11.45
N SER A 569 -11.15 -30.63 -10.36
CA SER A 569 -9.90 -30.00 -9.87
C SER A 569 -8.69 -30.94 -9.82
N GLU A 570 -8.82 -32.16 -10.35
CA GLU A 570 -7.68 -33.10 -10.52
C GLU A 570 -6.69 -32.56 -11.57
N SER A 571 -5.50 -33.17 -11.69
CA SER A 571 -4.49 -32.83 -12.71
C SER A 571 -5.05 -32.95 -14.14
N LEU A 572 -4.51 -32.16 -15.07
CA LEU A 572 -5.08 -31.99 -16.41
C LEU A 572 -5.24 -33.31 -17.18
N ALA A 573 -4.22 -34.16 -17.17
CA ALA A 573 -4.25 -35.42 -17.90
C ALA A 573 -5.15 -36.49 -17.23
N VAL A 574 -5.24 -36.49 -15.90
CA VAL A 574 -6.14 -37.39 -15.16
C VAL A 574 -7.61 -37.04 -15.47
N ARG A 575 -7.95 -35.76 -15.51
CA ARG A 575 -9.31 -35.30 -15.90
C ARG A 575 -9.64 -35.69 -17.33
N ALA A 576 -8.70 -35.47 -18.26
CA ALA A 576 -8.89 -35.81 -19.66
C ALA A 576 -9.12 -37.32 -19.85
N SER A 577 -8.28 -38.16 -19.25
CA SER A 577 -8.39 -39.63 -19.34
C SER A 577 -9.68 -40.16 -18.70
N LYS A 578 -10.03 -39.69 -17.50
CA LYS A 578 -11.28 -40.04 -16.81
C LYS A 578 -12.52 -39.67 -17.63
N LYS A 579 -12.52 -38.49 -18.25
CA LYS A 579 -13.63 -38.06 -19.12
C LYS A 579 -13.73 -38.91 -20.38
N LEU A 580 -12.61 -39.18 -21.06
CA LEU A 580 -12.60 -40.05 -22.24
C LEU A 580 -13.05 -41.48 -21.93
N ARG A 581 -12.67 -42.00 -20.76
CA ARG A 581 -13.10 -43.32 -20.30
C ARG A 581 -14.60 -43.38 -20.08
N ASN A 582 -15.19 -42.35 -19.46
CA ASN A 582 -16.62 -42.29 -19.20
C ASN A 582 -17.46 -42.10 -20.47
N ASP A 583 -16.89 -41.46 -21.49
CA ASP A 583 -17.53 -41.24 -22.80
C ASP A 583 -17.19 -42.37 -23.80
N ASP A 584 -16.62 -43.50 -23.35
CA ASP A 584 -16.15 -44.64 -24.17
C ASP A 584 -15.21 -44.26 -25.34
N SER A 585 -14.60 -43.08 -25.25
CA SER A 585 -13.68 -42.49 -26.25
C SER A 585 -12.22 -42.86 -26.00
N LEU A 586 -11.93 -43.54 -24.88
CA LEU A 586 -10.66 -44.20 -24.57
C LEU A 586 -10.94 -45.55 -23.90
N VAL A 587 -10.67 -46.63 -24.62
CA VAL A 587 -10.98 -47.99 -24.18
C VAL A 587 -9.77 -48.61 -23.48
N LEU A 588 -9.93 -48.88 -22.17
CA LEU A 588 -8.92 -49.57 -21.35
C LEU A 588 -9.09 -51.10 -21.37
N SER A 589 -10.27 -51.58 -21.71
CA SER A 589 -10.59 -53.00 -21.83
C SER A 589 -11.63 -53.22 -22.92
N LEU A 590 -11.35 -54.14 -23.84
CA LEU A 590 -12.23 -54.47 -24.97
C LEU A 590 -12.67 -55.93 -24.82
N GLY A 591 -13.98 -56.17 -24.87
CA GLY A 591 -14.52 -57.53 -24.89
C GLY A 591 -14.24 -58.23 -26.22
N SER A 592 -13.97 -59.53 -26.17
CA SER A 592 -13.66 -60.33 -27.38
C SER A 592 -14.82 -60.41 -28.38
N THR A 593 -16.06 -60.44 -27.91
CA THR A 593 -17.28 -60.40 -28.74
C THR A 593 -17.49 -59.02 -29.38
N ILE A 594 -17.16 -57.94 -28.67
CA ILE A 594 -17.18 -56.57 -29.19
C ILE A 594 -16.11 -56.39 -30.27
N LEU A 595 -14.92 -56.95 -30.05
CA LEU A 595 -13.88 -56.98 -31.07
C LEU A 595 -14.36 -57.71 -32.32
N ARG A 596 -14.99 -58.89 -32.19
CA ARG A 596 -15.58 -59.60 -33.32
C ARG A 596 -16.64 -58.77 -34.04
N LYS A 597 -17.52 -58.09 -33.30
CA LYS A 597 -18.51 -57.17 -33.86
C LYS A 597 -17.86 -56.07 -34.71
N HIS A 598 -16.81 -55.41 -34.21
CA HIS A 598 -16.09 -54.40 -34.97
C HIS A 598 -15.41 -54.96 -36.22
N LEU A 599 -14.86 -56.18 -36.16
CA LEU A 599 -14.27 -56.86 -37.30
C LEU A 599 -15.29 -57.20 -38.41
N ASP A 600 -16.54 -57.43 -38.05
CA ASP A 600 -17.60 -57.79 -38.98
C ASP A 600 -18.33 -56.55 -39.54
N GLU A 601 -18.59 -55.53 -38.70
CA GLU A 601 -19.26 -54.29 -39.10
C GLU A 601 -18.37 -53.37 -39.95
N VAL A 602 -17.07 -53.35 -39.64
CA VAL A 602 -16.06 -52.67 -40.43
C VAL A 602 -15.30 -53.76 -41.19
N PRO A 603 -15.10 -53.67 -42.52
CA PRO A 603 -14.44 -54.72 -43.30
C PRO A 603 -12.91 -54.79 -43.01
N LEU A 604 -12.55 -55.17 -41.79
CA LEU A 604 -11.18 -55.33 -41.31
C LEU A 604 -10.62 -56.71 -41.69
N TRP A 605 -11.49 -57.67 -41.95
CA TRP A 605 -11.14 -58.95 -42.57
C TRP A 605 -10.64 -58.75 -43.99
N ARG A 606 -9.51 -59.38 -44.33
CA ARG A 606 -8.95 -59.41 -45.69
C ARG A 606 -9.22 -60.79 -46.28
N GLY A 607 -10.48 -61.02 -46.67
CA GLY A 607 -11.00 -62.36 -46.94
C GLY A 607 -11.48 -63.02 -45.65
N ASN A 608 -10.86 -64.13 -45.25
CA ASN A 608 -11.25 -64.91 -44.06
C ASN A 608 -10.30 -64.75 -42.86
N HIS A 609 -9.28 -63.87 -42.95
CA HIS A 609 -8.33 -63.64 -41.87
C HIS A 609 -7.81 -62.19 -41.87
N VAL A 610 -7.17 -61.79 -40.76
CA VAL A 610 -6.43 -60.53 -40.62
C VAL A 610 -5.20 -60.75 -39.76
N ALA A 611 -4.06 -60.16 -40.15
CA ALA A 611 -2.84 -60.24 -39.35
C ALA A 611 -3.00 -59.41 -38.06
N THR A 612 -2.60 -59.97 -36.91
CA THR A 612 -2.69 -59.30 -35.60
C THR A 612 -2.04 -57.92 -35.61
N ARG A 613 -0.83 -57.80 -36.19
CA ARG A 613 -0.12 -56.52 -36.31
C ARG A 613 -0.92 -55.50 -37.12
N GLN A 614 -1.44 -55.92 -38.26
CA GLN A 614 -2.22 -55.05 -39.13
C GLN A 614 -3.49 -54.58 -38.42
N LEU A 615 -4.13 -55.44 -37.64
CA LEU A 615 -5.30 -55.07 -36.86
C LEU A 615 -4.99 -54.03 -35.78
N VAL A 616 -3.84 -54.16 -35.09
CA VAL A 616 -3.35 -53.14 -34.15
C VAL A 616 -3.13 -51.81 -34.87
N GLU A 617 -2.49 -51.84 -36.05
CA GLU A 617 -2.26 -50.65 -36.88
C GLU A 617 -3.58 -50.03 -37.37
N ASP A 618 -4.57 -50.84 -37.74
CA ASP A 618 -5.88 -50.39 -38.22
C ASP A 618 -6.64 -49.63 -37.11
N PHE A 619 -6.70 -50.17 -35.89
CA PHE A 619 -7.30 -49.49 -34.72
C PHE A 619 -6.59 -48.18 -34.35
N ALA A 620 -5.26 -48.13 -34.52
CA ALA A 620 -4.48 -46.92 -34.28
C ALA A 620 -4.61 -45.87 -35.42
N ARG A 621 -4.92 -46.31 -36.65
CA ARG A 621 -4.97 -45.46 -37.85
C ARG A 621 -6.32 -44.81 -38.11
N TYR A 622 -7.41 -45.54 -37.89
CA TYR A 622 -8.74 -45.15 -38.35
C TYR A 622 -9.57 -44.52 -37.22
N LEU A 623 -10.02 -43.28 -37.43
CA LEU A 623 -10.78 -42.48 -36.46
C LEU A 623 -12.23 -42.94 -36.26
N TYR A 624 -12.72 -43.85 -37.10
CA TYR A 624 -14.04 -44.48 -36.97
C TYR A 624 -14.00 -45.77 -36.14
N LEU A 625 -12.81 -46.23 -35.73
CA LEU A 625 -12.65 -47.33 -34.78
C LEU A 625 -12.45 -46.78 -33.36
N PRO A 626 -12.82 -47.54 -32.31
CA PRO A 626 -12.63 -47.09 -30.94
C PRO A 626 -11.14 -46.93 -30.62
N ARG A 627 -10.82 -45.82 -29.96
CA ARG A 627 -9.45 -45.53 -29.52
C ARG A 627 -9.08 -46.40 -28.33
N LEU A 628 -8.05 -47.22 -28.49
CA LEU A 628 -7.54 -48.09 -27.43
C LEU A 628 -6.41 -47.38 -26.67
N ALA A 629 -6.27 -47.65 -25.37
CA ALA A 629 -5.13 -47.12 -24.59
C ALA A 629 -3.77 -47.59 -25.14
N GLY A 630 -3.71 -48.82 -25.63
CA GLY A 630 -2.56 -49.38 -26.31
C GLY A 630 -2.85 -50.75 -26.94
N PRO A 631 -1.89 -51.32 -27.69
CA PRO A 631 -2.00 -52.63 -28.33
C PRO A 631 -2.35 -53.76 -27.37
N GLU A 632 -1.94 -53.67 -26.11
CA GLU A 632 -2.20 -54.66 -25.06
C GLU A 632 -3.70 -54.88 -24.81
N VAL A 633 -4.52 -53.84 -24.99
CA VAL A 633 -5.98 -53.93 -24.85
C VAL A 633 -6.54 -54.89 -25.90
N LEU A 634 -6.07 -54.77 -27.14
CA LEU A 634 -6.49 -55.61 -28.25
C LEU A 634 -5.94 -57.03 -28.12
N VAL A 635 -4.66 -57.18 -27.78
CA VAL A 635 -4.03 -58.50 -27.59
C VAL A 635 -4.72 -59.29 -26.48
N ARG A 636 -5.09 -58.62 -25.37
CA ARG A 636 -5.88 -59.25 -24.30
C ARG A 636 -7.24 -59.70 -24.79
N ALA A 637 -7.96 -58.84 -25.52
CA ALA A 637 -9.27 -59.18 -26.10
C ALA A 637 -9.18 -60.39 -27.04
N MET A 638 -8.13 -60.46 -27.86
CA MET A 638 -7.88 -61.61 -28.72
C MET A 638 -7.62 -62.90 -27.93
N ARG A 639 -6.73 -62.83 -26.94
CA ARG A 639 -6.39 -63.98 -26.09
C ARG A 639 -7.61 -64.54 -25.37
N GLU A 640 -8.44 -63.67 -24.82
CA GLU A 640 -9.69 -64.04 -24.15
C GLU A 640 -10.69 -64.64 -25.13
N GLY A 641 -10.81 -64.06 -26.34
CA GLY A 641 -11.68 -64.57 -27.40
C GLY A 641 -11.33 -65.98 -27.87
N ILE A 642 -10.05 -66.27 -28.04
CA ILE A 642 -9.55 -67.59 -28.46
C ILE A 642 -9.79 -68.65 -27.38
N GLY A 643 -9.79 -68.25 -26.11
CA GLY A 643 -10.03 -69.14 -24.98
C GLY A 643 -11.50 -69.51 -24.76
N LEU A 644 -12.45 -68.82 -25.40
CA LEU A 644 -13.89 -69.12 -25.24
C LEU A 644 -14.25 -70.45 -25.91
N LEU A 645 -15.11 -71.24 -25.27
CA LEU A 645 -15.64 -72.47 -25.87
C LEU A 645 -16.54 -72.19 -27.08
N THR A 646 -17.20 -71.02 -27.11
CA THR A 646 -18.07 -70.57 -28.20
C THR A 646 -17.33 -69.79 -29.29
N TRP A 647 -16.00 -69.94 -29.40
CA TRP A 647 -15.19 -69.16 -30.33
C TRP A 647 -15.63 -69.24 -31.80
N GLN A 648 -16.27 -70.33 -32.20
CA GLN A 648 -16.76 -70.54 -33.56
C GLN A 648 -17.93 -69.62 -33.92
N THR A 649 -18.79 -69.30 -32.94
CA THR A 649 -19.98 -68.47 -33.15
C THR A 649 -19.75 -67.03 -32.72
N ASP A 650 -19.05 -66.82 -31.60
CA ASP A 650 -19.08 -65.53 -30.90
C ASP A 650 -17.79 -64.71 -31.08
N THR A 651 -16.66 -65.36 -31.43
CA THR A 651 -15.34 -64.69 -31.54
C THR A 651 -14.56 -65.15 -32.77
N PHE A 652 -13.39 -65.77 -32.63
CA PHE A 652 -12.47 -66.09 -33.73
C PHE A 652 -11.39 -67.07 -33.27
N ALA A 653 -10.72 -67.70 -34.24
CA ALA A 653 -9.53 -68.52 -34.03
C ALA A 653 -8.25 -67.76 -34.38
N TYR A 654 -7.11 -68.25 -33.88
CA TYR A 654 -5.78 -67.73 -34.20
C TYR A 654 -4.98 -68.75 -34.99
N ALA A 655 -4.25 -68.32 -36.02
CA ALA A 655 -3.30 -69.13 -36.75
C ALA A 655 -1.91 -68.49 -36.68
N GLU A 656 -0.86 -69.31 -36.60
CA GLU A 656 0.53 -68.83 -36.59
C GLU A 656 0.95 -68.31 -37.97
N SER A 657 0.45 -68.91 -39.05
CA SER A 657 0.62 -68.43 -40.42
C SER A 657 -0.46 -68.97 -41.36
N HIS A 658 -0.65 -68.29 -42.50
CA HIS A 658 -1.51 -68.74 -43.58
C HIS A 658 -0.65 -69.14 -44.78
N ASP A 659 -0.83 -70.37 -45.27
CA ASP A 659 -0.18 -70.87 -46.47
C ASP A 659 -1.07 -70.61 -47.69
N GLU A 660 -0.75 -69.55 -48.45
CA GLU A 660 -1.53 -69.14 -49.62
C GLU A 660 -1.51 -70.19 -50.75
N SER A 661 -0.42 -70.95 -50.88
CA SER A 661 -0.28 -71.96 -51.94
C SER A 661 -1.15 -73.19 -51.70
N ALA A 662 -1.36 -73.55 -50.43
CA ALA A 662 -2.14 -74.71 -50.01
C ALA A 662 -3.54 -74.34 -49.48
N GLY A 663 -3.87 -73.05 -49.37
CA GLY A 663 -5.14 -72.56 -48.80
C GLY A 663 -5.37 -72.99 -47.35
N ARG A 664 -4.30 -73.18 -46.57
CA ARG A 664 -4.35 -73.79 -45.21
C ARG A 664 -3.79 -72.86 -44.14
N TYR A 665 -4.50 -72.80 -43.01
CA TYR A 665 -4.02 -72.17 -41.79
C TYR A 665 -3.11 -73.12 -40.99
N ARG A 666 -1.88 -72.70 -40.71
CA ARG A 666 -0.90 -73.44 -39.91
C ARG A 666 -0.99 -73.00 -38.45
N GLY A 667 -0.94 -73.96 -37.53
CA GLY A 667 -1.02 -73.69 -36.09
C GLY A 667 -2.36 -73.06 -35.68
N LEU A 668 -3.47 -73.44 -36.31
CA LEU A 668 -4.81 -72.93 -35.97
C LEU A 668 -5.23 -73.39 -34.55
N ARG A 669 -5.60 -72.43 -33.70
CA ARG A 669 -5.98 -72.64 -32.30
C ARG A 669 -7.30 -71.92 -32.00
N GLY A 670 -8.19 -72.59 -31.28
CA GLY A 670 -9.44 -72.06 -30.75
C GLY A 670 -9.92 -72.92 -29.58
N GLY A 671 -10.62 -72.33 -28.61
CA GLY A 671 -11.08 -73.00 -27.39
C GLY A 671 -9.99 -73.30 -26.36
N GLN A 672 -8.83 -72.65 -26.46
CA GLN A 672 -7.70 -72.84 -25.54
C GLN A 672 -6.97 -71.53 -25.26
N VAL A 673 -6.44 -71.38 -24.04
CA VAL A 673 -5.68 -70.18 -23.65
C VAL A 673 -4.31 -70.22 -24.32
N ILE A 674 -3.97 -69.15 -25.06
CA ILE A 674 -2.69 -69.00 -25.74
C ILE A 674 -1.90 -67.80 -25.21
N SER A 675 -0.57 -67.86 -25.29
CA SER A 675 0.29 -66.70 -25.06
C SER A 675 0.51 -65.95 -26.37
N LEU A 676 -0.11 -64.78 -26.53
CA LEU A 676 0.24 -63.82 -27.58
C LEU A 676 1.19 -62.78 -26.96
N SER A 677 2.43 -62.73 -27.44
CA SER A 677 3.38 -61.66 -27.10
C SER A 677 3.24 -60.49 -28.07
N ARG A 678 3.56 -59.28 -27.58
CA ARG A 678 3.45 -58.00 -28.29
C ARG A 678 4.18 -57.97 -29.62
#